data_AF-A0A2Y9L3G9-F1
#
_entry.id   AF-A0A2Y9L3G9-F1
#
_cell.length_a   1.000
_cell.length_b   1.000
_cell.length_c   1.000
_cell.angle_alpha   90.00
_cell.angle_beta   90.00
_cell.angle_gamma   90.00
#
_symmetry.space_group_name_H-M   'P 1'
#
loop_
_entity.id
_entity.type
_entity.pdbx_description
1 polymer ?
#
loop_
_entity_poly.entity_id
_entity_poly.type
_entity_poly.pdbx_seq_one_letter_code
_entity_poly.pdbx_strand_id
1 'polypeptide(L)'
;MYPVGPAWPRLRILRALWALLAVLLASWRLWAFQDIQECTWQVVLNKFETVGKNGMSDRFFHQQPVATLDSVFSPLVDAPTDQGEKYLSFPYYLKINYSCNGESSEAQVRKGHLTGLKPVVLVTFQSPVNFHHWKIEHLQIQMEAAPFRSEEQCTAEQVCVMSWYTPMPIKNGSVLMRVDVSSNGLGPFIPTKRFQVNINGFLQRQQDNTLHFTVGNEIFDLIPRYFMNVPSRPLWYTVDQAPVLILGGIPEEKSVLLTDTSFKDSFLVELNIDSCWVGSFYCPQAIFTATIYDAIATESTLFIRQNQLVYYFTGTYLTLHESNHGSGSWVRVLANECIKSLCPVHFHSNGSEYVMALTSGKREGYVHFGTITDGHVSFQVLPKHRSVCEGIQVFNCSITWAVFIAGDYILLMLVEIQDPTTRSYFQVVSYDLVSDNLVILYTIPEFIPDGRKGRQRGPQRWMRARRGPEDHSLTAVSTLPLSWPARGLEFLMILGTESYTNFTMVPKGMFYNPYNNLLFIWGNFLLQSYNNENFIYLADFPKDQSIKYLVNSFHGETAIVTETEEIWYLLEGSYRMYRLFPSKAWEVHVSLQVMQQSSFYTRVETMVTLFYEDHQLYQLVYLMNGGQGRLVKRLVPVEQLLMYQQPGSHYLLERQGNHLTLSFTNFCPFTVMRLRDLPDPQIYTRQERYRAHPPRVLEPSGFHDQNSLAVYQGLVYYLLFLHSKYHKPYADPVHDSTWRWWKNKKVDQDYYFYLASNLQSASNVHIDMASYEKIYDLKAEHELPESIYLDKGTSYGFSIFVTVRGHSLEFQPERVLTTLELRSKVDLGVVLADADCIEVVVNQKVLINRNSVLFWVTIHDKRSCFDQGLSGHHLMKTSVLVKVVGAVGHCFQNTHRGLHMQGNLMIPLLIGCPPGKRLAFDITYTVEYNRLQNKHYFDCVHVDPEMPCFLFRDTFYPFFLIQDLVTGESGSFQGSYVFKVVGGGPTMDTVIEYSEEEIYRFNSPLDKTNSLIWTTKNTTTTKDLAFNIMTHQSLGIEWLCLENSPCHDTIPHSIFAPEFFFKVLVSNRGVDKSTYCDHQLIFLLHIHGLPLSAKRALFILMVSFIVFIGLVTLYIIFCLLLTPMVKACNILRWKINNIITSESYYTYKSSSRIFSGTSGTKSRASSSISSKVVEGNQEVPEEPSEKQSIT
;
A
#
# COMPACT_ATOMS: atom_id res chain seq x y z
N MET A 1 15.82 -85.26 -31.45
CA MET A 1 14.89 -86.23 -32.05
C MET A 1 13.47 -85.69 -31.91
N TYR A 2 12.80 -85.49 -33.04
CA TYR A 2 11.32 -85.43 -33.24
C TYR A 2 10.51 -84.25 -32.64
N PRO A 3 9.36 -83.87 -33.27
CA PRO A 3 9.24 -82.61 -34.01
C PRO A 3 8.00 -81.74 -33.66
N VAL A 4 7.76 -80.74 -34.51
CA VAL A 4 6.88 -79.55 -34.42
C VAL A 4 5.43 -79.77 -34.93
N GLY A 5 4.47 -79.01 -34.37
CA GLY A 5 3.37 -78.37 -35.13
C GLY A 5 2.01 -78.21 -34.41
N PRO A 6 1.12 -77.26 -34.78
CA PRO A 6 1.32 -75.91 -35.33
C PRO A 6 0.60 -74.80 -34.50
N ALA A 7 1.14 -73.58 -34.48
CA ALA A 7 0.53 -72.41 -33.83
C ALA A 7 -0.18 -71.49 -34.85
N TRP A 8 -1.45 -71.14 -34.59
CA TRP A 8 -2.25 -70.23 -35.42
C TRP A 8 -1.95 -68.74 -35.15
N PRO A 9 -1.82 -67.88 -36.20
CA PRO A 9 -1.39 -66.48 -36.08
C PRO A 9 -2.54 -65.46 -36.03
N ARG A 10 -3.71 -65.79 -35.46
CA ARG A 10 -4.88 -64.86 -35.48
C ARG A 10 -4.96 -63.87 -34.31
N LEU A 11 -4.28 -64.10 -33.19
CA LEU A 11 -4.36 -63.21 -32.02
C LEU A 11 -3.42 -61.99 -32.07
N ARG A 12 -2.31 -62.07 -32.82
CA ARG A 12 -1.35 -60.95 -32.93
C ARG A 12 -1.82 -59.86 -33.87
N ILE A 13 -2.56 -60.21 -34.94
CA ILE A 13 -3.07 -59.23 -35.90
C ILE A 13 -4.19 -58.40 -35.27
N LEU A 14 -5.07 -59.00 -34.47
CA LEU A 14 -6.08 -58.25 -33.72
C LEU A 14 -5.47 -57.36 -32.63
N ARG A 15 -4.45 -57.83 -31.90
CA ARG A 15 -3.74 -56.98 -30.91
C ARG A 15 -2.93 -55.87 -31.58
N ALA A 16 -2.33 -56.12 -32.74
CA ALA A 16 -1.63 -55.10 -33.52
C ALA A 16 -2.59 -54.09 -34.12
N LEU A 17 -3.77 -54.51 -34.60
CA LEU A 17 -4.83 -53.60 -35.07
C LEU A 17 -5.46 -52.81 -33.92
N TRP A 18 -5.68 -53.40 -32.74
CA TRP A 18 -6.13 -52.66 -31.55
C TRP A 18 -5.06 -51.71 -31.02
N ALA A 19 -3.78 -52.07 -31.10
CA ALA A 19 -2.67 -51.18 -30.76
C ALA A 19 -2.52 -50.06 -31.80
N LEU A 20 -2.68 -50.34 -33.10
CA LEU A 20 -2.70 -49.33 -34.16
C LEU A 20 -3.92 -48.43 -34.07
N LEU A 21 -5.10 -48.96 -33.73
CA LEU A 21 -6.30 -48.16 -33.50
C LEU A 21 -6.15 -47.33 -32.23
N ALA A 22 -5.53 -47.86 -31.17
CA ALA A 22 -5.21 -47.11 -29.96
C ALA A 22 -4.12 -46.05 -30.20
N VAL A 23 -3.16 -46.28 -31.10
CA VAL A 23 -2.14 -45.29 -31.50
C VAL A 23 -2.72 -44.25 -32.47
N LEU A 24 -3.66 -44.62 -33.33
CA LEU A 24 -4.42 -43.70 -34.18
C LEU A 24 -5.44 -42.88 -33.37
N LEU A 25 -6.08 -43.47 -32.35
CA LEU A 25 -6.94 -42.77 -31.40
C LEU A 25 -6.13 -41.95 -30.38
N ALA A 26 -4.92 -42.38 -30.01
CA ALA A 26 -4.00 -41.61 -29.18
C ALA A 26 -3.40 -40.43 -29.95
N SER A 27 -3.12 -40.60 -31.25
CA SER A 27 -2.76 -39.47 -32.10
C SER A 27 -3.94 -38.53 -32.33
N TRP A 28 -5.19 -39.02 -32.46
CA TRP A 28 -6.36 -38.13 -32.41
C TRP A 28 -6.60 -37.45 -31.05
N ARG A 29 -6.22 -38.08 -29.91
CA ARG A 29 -6.19 -37.41 -28.61
C ARG A 29 -5.03 -36.40 -28.47
N LEU A 30 -3.93 -36.60 -29.19
CA LEU A 30 -2.83 -35.62 -29.33
C LEU A 30 -3.13 -34.53 -30.38
N TRP A 31 -4.18 -34.71 -31.21
CA TRP A 31 -4.70 -33.69 -32.12
C TRP A 31 -5.68 -32.74 -31.45
N ALA A 32 -6.02 -32.97 -30.18
CA ALA A 32 -6.49 -31.93 -29.30
C ALA A 32 -5.29 -31.26 -28.62
N PHE A 33 -4.45 -30.56 -29.41
CA PHE A 33 -3.98 -29.28 -28.87
C PHE A 33 -5.29 -28.52 -28.61
N GLN A 34 -5.66 -28.42 -27.33
CA GLN A 34 -6.76 -27.57 -26.92
C GLN A 34 -6.58 -26.24 -27.67
N ASP A 35 -7.54 -25.90 -28.53
CA ASP A 35 -7.96 -24.51 -28.58
C ASP A 35 -8.07 -24.12 -27.11
N ILE A 36 -7.09 -23.37 -26.62
CA ILE A 36 -7.11 -22.88 -25.25
C ILE A 36 -8.36 -22.00 -25.24
N GLN A 37 -9.47 -22.54 -24.74
CA GLN A 37 -10.69 -21.78 -24.58
C GLN A 37 -10.30 -20.54 -23.79
N GLU A 38 -10.47 -19.36 -24.40
CA GLU A 38 -10.14 -18.10 -23.76
C GLU A 38 -11.15 -17.87 -22.64
N CYS A 39 -10.76 -18.28 -21.43
CA CYS A 39 -11.53 -18.11 -20.22
C CYS A 39 -11.13 -16.82 -19.51
N THR A 40 -12.11 -16.11 -18.94
CA THR A 40 -11.89 -14.87 -18.19
C THR A 40 -12.69 -14.88 -16.88
N TRP A 41 -12.09 -14.33 -15.82
CA TRP A 41 -12.77 -14.15 -14.54
C TRP A 41 -13.87 -13.08 -14.64
N GLN A 42 -15.03 -13.39 -14.08
CA GLN A 42 -16.15 -12.47 -13.87
C GLN A 42 -16.24 -12.20 -12.36
N VAL A 43 -15.96 -10.96 -11.96
CA VAL A 43 -15.94 -10.57 -10.55
C VAL A 43 -16.85 -9.36 -10.37
N VAL A 44 -17.75 -9.44 -9.39
CA VAL A 44 -18.68 -8.39 -9.01
C VAL A 44 -18.73 -8.25 -7.50
N LEU A 45 -19.06 -7.06 -7.02
CA LEU A 45 -19.18 -6.76 -5.60
C LEU A 45 -20.63 -6.94 -5.15
N ASN A 46 -20.85 -7.59 -4.01
CA ASN A 46 -22.17 -7.82 -3.43
C ASN A 46 -22.19 -7.41 -1.95
N LYS A 47 -23.27 -6.79 -1.48
CA LYS A 47 -23.52 -6.61 -0.05
C LYS A 47 -23.73 -7.96 0.64
N PHE A 48 -23.30 -8.08 1.89
CA PHE A 48 -23.44 -9.32 2.66
C PHE A 48 -24.90 -9.84 2.72
N GLU A 49 -25.89 -8.95 2.87
CA GLU A 49 -27.33 -9.28 2.90
C GLU A 49 -27.90 -9.81 1.57
N THR A 50 -27.11 -9.69 0.48
CA THR A 50 -27.53 -10.01 -0.88
C THR A 50 -26.73 -11.17 -1.48
N VAL A 51 -25.87 -11.80 -0.68
CA VAL A 51 -25.12 -13.01 -1.07
C VAL A 51 -26.11 -14.11 -1.49
N GLY A 52 -25.82 -14.80 -2.59
CA GLY A 52 -26.70 -15.84 -3.14
C GLY A 52 -27.72 -15.35 -4.17
N LYS A 53 -28.01 -14.04 -4.23
CA LYS A 53 -28.91 -13.45 -5.24
C LYS A 53 -28.19 -13.27 -6.58
N ASN A 54 -28.91 -13.49 -7.67
CA ASN A 54 -28.40 -13.33 -9.04
C ASN A 54 -28.73 -11.95 -9.61
N GLY A 55 -27.86 -11.45 -10.51
CA GLY A 55 -28.07 -10.20 -11.24
C GLY A 55 -27.78 -8.89 -10.49
N MET A 56 -27.40 -8.93 -9.21
CA MET A 56 -27.07 -7.72 -8.45
C MET A 56 -25.57 -7.46 -8.42
N SER A 57 -25.17 -6.21 -8.66
CA SER A 57 -23.81 -5.69 -8.48
C SER A 57 -23.91 -4.39 -7.69
N ASP A 58 -23.22 -4.34 -6.55
CA ASP A 58 -23.15 -3.17 -5.70
C ASP A 58 -21.92 -2.30 -6.03
N ARG A 59 -21.95 -1.03 -5.60
CA ARG A 59 -20.78 -0.13 -5.63
C ARG A 59 -20.16 0.00 -4.24
N PHE A 60 -18.85 0.13 -4.20
CA PHE A 60 -18.08 0.23 -2.97
C PHE A 60 -18.15 1.66 -2.41
N PHE A 61 -19.00 1.85 -1.41
CA PHE A 61 -19.33 3.17 -0.84
C PHE A 61 -19.13 3.19 0.68
N HIS A 62 -19.62 2.17 1.39
CA HIS A 62 -19.50 2.09 2.85
C HIS A 62 -18.16 1.50 3.27
N GLN A 63 -17.45 2.19 4.16
CA GLN A 63 -16.18 1.72 4.73
C GLN A 63 -16.31 1.22 6.18
N GLN A 64 -17.40 1.56 6.88
CA GLN A 64 -17.61 1.15 8.27
C GLN A 64 -18.13 -0.30 8.35
N PRO A 65 -17.66 -1.07 9.35
CA PRO A 65 -18.25 -2.37 9.65
C PRO A 65 -19.74 -2.27 9.97
N VAL A 66 -20.54 -3.23 9.49
CA VAL A 66 -22.00 -3.11 9.46
C VAL A 66 -22.66 -3.67 10.72
N ALA A 67 -22.13 -4.75 11.28
CA ALA A 67 -22.72 -5.42 12.44
C ALA A 67 -21.68 -6.13 13.32
N THR A 68 -21.99 -6.22 14.61
CA THR A 68 -21.33 -7.14 15.56
C THR A 68 -21.80 -8.57 15.30
N LEU A 69 -20.86 -9.50 15.17
CA LEU A 69 -21.13 -10.91 14.89
C LEU A 69 -21.21 -11.78 16.16
N ASP A 70 -21.46 -11.15 17.31
CA ASP A 70 -21.50 -11.82 18.62
C ASP A 70 -22.48 -13.00 18.64
N SER A 71 -23.61 -12.91 17.95
CA SER A 71 -24.59 -14.02 17.86
C SER A 71 -24.09 -15.25 17.10
N VAL A 72 -23.11 -15.08 16.21
CA VAL A 72 -22.49 -16.16 15.43
C VAL A 72 -21.25 -16.71 16.15
N PHE A 73 -20.54 -15.88 16.91
CA PHE A 73 -19.31 -16.27 17.61
C PHE A 73 -19.53 -16.76 19.04
N SER A 74 -20.58 -16.30 19.75
CA SER A 74 -20.91 -16.77 21.10
C SER A 74 -21.17 -18.28 21.20
N PRO A 75 -21.75 -18.96 20.18
CA PRO A 75 -21.91 -20.41 20.21
C PRO A 75 -20.62 -21.18 19.92
N LEU A 76 -19.59 -20.55 19.33
CA LEU A 76 -18.31 -21.16 18.92
C LEU A 76 -17.33 -21.32 20.10
N VAL A 77 -17.80 -21.82 21.23
CA VAL A 77 -16.96 -22.05 22.44
C VAL A 77 -15.98 -23.21 22.23
N ASP A 78 -16.31 -24.09 21.31
CA ASP A 78 -15.57 -25.28 20.88
C ASP A 78 -14.73 -25.05 19.62
N ALA A 79 -14.46 -23.79 19.29
CA ALA A 79 -13.55 -23.37 18.22
C ALA A 79 -12.51 -22.41 18.78
N PRO A 80 -11.37 -22.18 18.09
CA PRO A 80 -10.29 -21.36 18.62
C PRO A 80 -10.57 -19.83 18.57
N THR A 81 -11.79 -19.36 18.85
CA THR A 81 -12.23 -17.95 18.80
C THR A 81 -12.03 -17.22 20.13
N ASP A 82 -11.75 -15.92 20.11
CA ASP A 82 -11.51 -15.12 21.32
C ASP A 82 -12.83 -14.58 21.87
N GLN A 83 -13.34 -15.21 22.93
CA GLN A 83 -14.64 -14.91 23.52
C GLN A 83 -14.68 -13.52 24.21
N GLY A 84 -13.52 -12.90 24.47
CA GLY A 84 -13.44 -11.57 25.08
C GLY A 84 -13.45 -10.41 24.08
N GLU A 85 -13.30 -10.70 22.79
CA GLU A 85 -13.16 -9.69 21.73
C GLU A 85 -14.41 -9.65 20.85
N LYS A 86 -14.72 -8.47 20.28
CA LYS A 86 -15.87 -8.27 19.40
C LYS A 86 -15.49 -8.48 17.94
N TYR A 87 -16.15 -9.41 17.28
CA TYR A 87 -15.98 -9.68 15.85
C TYR A 87 -16.94 -8.81 15.03
N LEU A 88 -16.43 -8.13 14.00
CA LEU A 88 -17.23 -7.28 13.11
C LEU A 88 -17.30 -7.85 11.69
N SER A 89 -18.35 -7.45 10.95
CA SER A 89 -18.56 -7.81 9.55
C SER A 89 -18.14 -6.69 8.59
N PHE A 90 -17.65 -7.06 7.41
CA PHE A 90 -17.45 -6.15 6.29
C PHE A 90 -18.77 -5.95 5.52
N PRO A 91 -18.98 -4.77 4.92
CA PRO A 91 -20.21 -4.49 4.17
C PRO A 91 -20.34 -5.32 2.88
N TYR A 92 -19.23 -5.77 2.30
CA TYR A 92 -19.22 -6.37 0.96
C TYR A 92 -18.41 -7.67 0.84
N TYR A 93 -18.77 -8.46 -0.16
CA TYR A 93 -18.09 -9.65 -0.65
C TYR A 93 -17.84 -9.52 -2.15
N LEU A 94 -16.78 -10.17 -2.62
CA LEU A 94 -16.53 -10.40 -4.04
C LEU A 94 -17.19 -11.71 -4.46
N LYS A 95 -18.16 -11.62 -5.38
CA LYS A 95 -18.74 -12.77 -6.08
C LYS A 95 -17.89 -13.06 -7.32
N ILE A 96 -17.37 -14.27 -7.40
CA ILE A 96 -16.42 -14.71 -8.42
C ILE A 96 -17.03 -15.85 -9.22
N ASN A 97 -17.03 -15.67 -10.54
CA ASN A 97 -17.40 -16.62 -11.57
C ASN A 97 -16.36 -16.57 -12.71
N TYR A 98 -16.54 -17.40 -13.73
CA TYR A 98 -15.75 -17.31 -14.96
C TYR A 98 -16.59 -17.66 -16.18
N SER A 99 -16.16 -17.17 -17.34
CA SER A 99 -16.78 -17.47 -18.65
C SER A 99 -15.70 -17.81 -19.66
N CYS A 100 -15.97 -18.76 -20.56
CA CYS A 100 -15.06 -19.14 -21.64
C CYS A 100 -15.72 -18.88 -22.99
N ASN A 101 -14.98 -18.30 -23.95
CA ASN A 101 -15.48 -17.94 -25.28
C ASN A 101 -16.67 -16.95 -25.27
N GLY A 102 -16.78 -16.11 -24.23
CA GLY A 102 -17.85 -15.12 -24.09
C GLY A 102 -19.21 -15.65 -23.64
N GLU A 103 -19.39 -16.97 -23.52
CA GLU A 103 -20.62 -17.58 -23.00
C GLU A 103 -20.44 -17.96 -21.53
N SER A 104 -21.20 -17.33 -20.62
CA SER A 104 -21.28 -17.76 -19.23
C SER A 104 -22.25 -18.93 -19.10
N SER A 105 -21.77 -20.10 -18.71
CA SER A 105 -22.61 -21.28 -18.43
C SER A 105 -22.44 -21.72 -16.98
N GLU A 106 -23.56 -21.86 -16.27
CA GLU A 106 -23.59 -22.41 -14.90
C GLU A 106 -22.94 -23.80 -14.83
N ALA A 107 -23.08 -24.59 -15.90
CA ALA A 107 -22.47 -25.92 -16.00
C ALA A 107 -20.94 -25.84 -16.07
N GLN A 108 -20.37 -24.77 -16.66
CA GLN A 108 -18.93 -24.56 -16.64
C GLN A 108 -18.45 -24.28 -15.23
N VAL A 109 -19.08 -23.33 -14.51
CA VAL A 109 -18.72 -22.99 -13.13
C VAL A 109 -18.75 -24.22 -12.22
N ARG A 110 -19.81 -25.05 -12.33
CA ARG A 110 -19.90 -26.34 -11.63
C ARG A 110 -18.76 -27.30 -11.99
N LYS A 111 -18.45 -27.43 -13.28
CA LYS A 111 -17.33 -28.26 -13.75
C LYS A 111 -16.01 -27.80 -13.11
N GLY A 112 -15.78 -26.49 -13.02
CA GLY A 112 -14.63 -25.92 -12.31
C GLY A 112 -14.56 -26.42 -10.86
N HIS A 113 -15.62 -26.21 -10.08
CA HIS A 113 -15.69 -26.65 -8.69
C HIS A 113 -15.45 -28.16 -8.52
N LEU A 114 -16.11 -28.99 -9.33
CA LEU A 114 -15.96 -30.46 -9.28
C LEU A 114 -14.56 -30.94 -9.69
N THR A 115 -13.82 -30.15 -10.49
CA THR A 115 -12.41 -30.43 -10.82
C THR A 115 -11.42 -29.95 -9.76
N GLY A 116 -11.90 -29.34 -8.67
CA GLY A 116 -11.07 -28.80 -7.58
C GLY A 116 -10.57 -27.38 -7.80
N LEU A 117 -11.13 -26.63 -8.77
CA LEU A 117 -10.81 -25.21 -8.96
C LEU A 117 -11.24 -24.42 -7.71
N LYS A 118 -10.28 -23.71 -7.13
CA LYS A 118 -10.48 -22.78 -6.02
C LYS A 118 -9.87 -21.43 -6.40
N PRO A 119 -10.71 -20.40 -6.64
CA PRO A 119 -10.19 -19.06 -6.89
C PRO A 119 -9.44 -18.54 -5.67
N VAL A 120 -8.29 -17.93 -5.91
CA VAL A 120 -7.47 -17.26 -4.90
C VAL A 120 -7.47 -15.78 -5.20
N VAL A 121 -7.91 -15.00 -4.21
CA VAL A 121 -8.03 -13.55 -4.26
C VAL A 121 -6.90 -12.93 -3.46
N LEU A 122 -6.15 -12.04 -4.08
CA LEU A 122 -5.08 -11.29 -3.44
C LEU A 122 -5.48 -9.83 -3.39
N VAL A 123 -5.73 -9.31 -2.20
CA VAL A 123 -6.08 -7.90 -1.99
C VAL A 123 -4.84 -7.17 -1.50
N THR A 124 -4.43 -6.14 -2.23
CA THR A 124 -3.31 -5.27 -1.89
C THR A 124 -3.86 -3.89 -1.54
N PHE A 125 -3.61 -3.44 -0.31
CA PHE A 125 -4.05 -2.13 0.17
C PHE A 125 -3.01 -1.08 -0.21
N GLN A 126 -3.42 -0.06 -0.96
CA GLN A 126 -2.53 1.07 -1.23
C GLN A 126 -2.46 2.00 -0.01
N SER A 127 -1.28 2.53 0.26
CA SER A 127 -1.06 3.45 1.37
C SER A 127 -1.68 4.82 1.08
N PRO A 128 -2.31 5.48 2.08
CA PRO A 128 -2.82 6.85 1.90
C PRO A 128 -1.73 7.83 1.51
N VAL A 129 -2.11 8.94 0.86
CA VAL A 129 -1.17 10.03 0.61
C VAL A 129 -0.75 10.67 1.92
N ASN A 130 -1.70 10.98 2.81
CA ASN A 130 -1.39 11.52 4.12
C ASN A 130 -1.10 10.41 5.15
N PHE A 131 0.15 10.34 5.56
CA PHE A 131 0.67 9.41 6.55
C PHE A 131 0.80 9.99 7.97
N HIS A 132 0.53 11.28 8.17
CA HIS A 132 0.67 11.88 9.51
C HIS A 132 -0.36 11.32 10.49
N HIS A 133 -1.51 10.88 9.97
CA HIS A 133 -2.56 10.21 10.75
C HIS A 133 -2.50 8.68 10.67
N TRP A 134 -1.83 8.14 9.65
CA TRP A 134 -1.88 6.71 9.32
C TRP A 134 -0.48 6.14 9.13
N LYS A 135 -0.22 4.96 9.69
CA LYS A 135 1.07 4.29 9.50
C LYS A 135 1.25 3.89 8.03
N ILE A 136 2.41 4.25 7.46
CA ILE A 136 2.80 3.79 6.11
C ILE A 136 3.09 2.30 6.19
N GLU A 137 2.16 1.51 5.69
CA GLU A 137 2.25 0.06 5.66
C GLU A 137 1.77 -0.44 4.31
N HIS A 138 2.53 -1.38 3.75
CA HIS A 138 2.11 -2.11 2.56
C HIS A 138 1.57 -3.44 3.01
N LEU A 139 0.24 -3.58 2.94
CA LEU A 139 -0.46 -4.76 3.43
C LEU A 139 -1.04 -5.52 2.24
N GLN A 140 -0.91 -6.83 2.28
CA GLN A 140 -1.52 -7.73 1.33
C GLN A 140 -2.14 -8.91 2.06
N ILE A 141 -3.33 -9.31 1.64
CA ILE A 141 -4.01 -10.48 2.16
C ILE A 141 -4.42 -11.41 1.01
N GLN A 142 -3.95 -12.65 1.09
CA GLN A 142 -4.32 -13.75 0.22
C GLN A 142 -5.49 -14.50 0.85
N MET A 143 -6.60 -14.59 0.13
CA MET A 143 -7.84 -15.23 0.57
C MET A 143 -8.28 -16.29 -0.44
N GLU A 144 -8.64 -17.47 0.04
CA GLU A 144 -9.31 -18.48 -0.79
C GLU A 144 -10.81 -18.19 -0.88
N ALA A 145 -11.40 -18.35 -2.06
CA ALA A 145 -12.82 -18.09 -2.27
C ALA A 145 -13.69 -19.29 -1.86
N ALA A 146 -14.72 -19.01 -1.07
CA ALA A 146 -15.65 -19.99 -0.52
C ALA A 146 -16.78 -20.32 -1.52
N PRO A 147 -17.03 -21.60 -1.87
CA PRO A 147 -18.15 -21.96 -2.74
C PRO A 147 -19.49 -21.77 -2.00
N PHE A 148 -20.42 -21.05 -2.62
CA PHE A 148 -21.75 -20.77 -2.06
C PHE A 148 -22.83 -21.07 -3.11
N ARG A 149 -23.95 -21.63 -2.65
CA ARG A 149 -25.09 -22.01 -3.50
C ARG A 149 -26.09 -20.85 -3.62
N SER A 150 -26.56 -20.57 -4.83
CA SER A 150 -27.60 -19.55 -5.04
C SER A 150 -28.94 -19.97 -4.40
N GLU A 151 -29.76 -19.00 -3.98
CA GLU A 151 -31.05 -19.24 -3.28
C GLU A 151 -32.16 -19.80 -4.19
N GLU A 152 -31.93 -19.94 -5.50
CA GLU A 152 -32.94 -20.41 -6.45
C GLU A 152 -33.35 -21.87 -6.23
N GLN A 153 -34.62 -22.19 -6.54
CA GLN A 153 -35.15 -23.55 -6.44
C GLN A 153 -34.41 -24.51 -7.35
N CYS A 154 -33.78 -25.51 -6.74
CA CYS A 154 -32.93 -26.47 -7.42
C CYS A 154 -33.47 -27.90 -7.24
N THR A 155 -33.50 -28.69 -8.31
CA THR A 155 -34.09 -30.04 -8.32
C THR A 155 -33.17 -31.11 -7.73
N ALA A 156 -31.85 -30.90 -7.72
CA ALA A 156 -30.86 -31.80 -7.13
C ALA A 156 -29.60 -31.03 -6.71
N GLU A 157 -29.03 -31.34 -5.54
CA GLU A 157 -27.87 -30.64 -4.94
C GLU A 157 -26.68 -30.48 -5.90
N GLN A 158 -26.46 -31.44 -6.80
CA GLN A 158 -25.36 -31.47 -7.76
C GLN A 158 -25.59 -30.59 -9.01
N VAL A 159 -26.80 -30.02 -9.18
CA VAL A 159 -27.23 -29.31 -10.39
C VAL A 159 -27.53 -27.83 -10.11
N CYS A 160 -27.25 -27.34 -8.89
CA CYS A 160 -27.60 -25.97 -8.51
C CYS A 160 -26.64 -24.93 -9.10
N VAL A 161 -27.12 -23.70 -9.18
CA VAL A 161 -26.29 -22.54 -9.50
C VAL A 161 -25.40 -22.23 -8.30
N MET A 162 -24.12 -22.01 -8.55
CA MET A 162 -23.15 -21.67 -7.50
C MET A 162 -22.22 -20.55 -7.97
N SER A 163 -21.62 -19.85 -7.01
CA SER A 163 -20.55 -18.89 -7.23
C SER A 163 -19.57 -18.96 -6.06
N TRP A 164 -18.34 -18.51 -6.27
CA TRP A 164 -17.41 -18.38 -5.15
C TRP A 164 -17.52 -16.98 -4.54
N TYR A 165 -17.40 -16.90 -3.22
CA TYR A 165 -17.46 -15.64 -2.48
C TYR A 165 -16.22 -15.46 -1.63
N THR A 166 -15.70 -14.23 -1.59
CA THR A 166 -14.59 -13.84 -0.72
C THR A 166 -14.95 -12.55 -0.01
N PRO A 167 -14.72 -12.42 1.31
CA PRO A 167 -14.96 -11.15 1.99
C PRO A 167 -14.10 -10.05 1.34
N MET A 168 -14.64 -8.83 1.24
CA MET A 168 -13.88 -7.68 0.78
C MET A 168 -13.41 -6.91 2.02
N PRO A 169 -12.17 -7.15 2.50
CA PRO A 169 -11.65 -6.48 3.67
C PRO A 169 -11.44 -4.99 3.41
N ILE A 170 -11.59 -4.19 4.47
CA ILE A 170 -11.42 -2.73 4.44
C ILE A 170 -10.35 -2.36 5.46
N LYS A 171 -9.43 -1.48 5.07
CA LYS A 171 -8.42 -0.91 5.95
C LYS A 171 -8.68 0.59 6.10
N ASN A 172 -8.75 1.06 7.34
CA ASN A 172 -8.83 2.50 7.61
C ASN A 172 -7.63 3.22 6.96
N GLY A 173 -7.88 4.31 6.27
CA GLY A 173 -6.85 5.07 5.56
C GLY A 173 -6.71 4.73 4.07
N SER A 174 -7.11 3.56 3.59
CA SER A 174 -6.91 3.18 2.17
C SER A 174 -8.17 3.43 1.33
N VAL A 175 -8.09 4.26 0.30
CA VAL A 175 -9.22 4.53 -0.62
C VAL A 175 -9.20 3.65 -1.89
N LEU A 176 -8.06 3.03 -2.19
CA LEU A 176 -7.81 2.27 -3.41
C LEU A 176 -7.18 0.91 -3.06
N MET A 177 -7.78 -0.17 -3.56
CA MET A 177 -7.30 -1.54 -3.36
C MET A 177 -7.09 -2.23 -4.71
N ARG A 178 -5.92 -2.86 -4.89
CA ARG A 178 -5.64 -3.67 -6.08
C ARG A 178 -6.00 -5.13 -5.78
N VAL A 179 -6.84 -5.74 -6.62
CA VAL A 179 -7.34 -7.10 -6.44
C VAL A 179 -6.88 -7.97 -7.61
N ASP A 180 -6.16 -9.05 -7.29
CA ASP A 180 -5.79 -10.09 -8.25
C ASP A 180 -6.60 -11.37 -7.98
N VAL A 181 -7.25 -11.90 -9.02
CA VAL A 181 -7.95 -13.20 -8.96
C VAL A 181 -7.22 -14.21 -9.83
N SER A 182 -6.81 -15.31 -9.22
CA SER A 182 -6.02 -16.38 -9.84
C SER A 182 -6.61 -17.76 -9.53
N SER A 183 -6.20 -18.77 -10.29
CA SER A 183 -6.55 -20.17 -10.05
C SER A 183 -5.50 -20.86 -9.17
N ASN A 184 -5.91 -21.83 -8.37
CA ASN A 184 -5.04 -22.75 -7.64
C ASN A 184 -4.32 -23.78 -8.54
N GLY A 185 -4.41 -23.66 -9.87
CA GLY A 185 -3.76 -24.54 -10.84
C GLY A 185 -4.55 -25.82 -11.16
N LEU A 186 -5.74 -25.98 -10.58
CA LEU A 186 -6.67 -27.08 -10.87
C LEU A 186 -7.83 -26.59 -11.73
N GLY A 187 -8.40 -27.48 -12.55
CA GLY A 187 -9.50 -27.14 -13.46
C GLY A 187 -9.05 -26.47 -14.76
N PRO A 188 -9.92 -25.66 -15.41
CA PRO A 188 -9.55 -24.95 -16.64
C PRO A 188 -8.48 -23.88 -16.36
N PHE A 189 -7.61 -23.66 -17.34
CA PHE A 189 -6.65 -22.56 -17.27
C PHE A 189 -7.39 -21.24 -17.46
N ILE A 190 -7.35 -20.38 -16.44
CA ILE A 190 -7.92 -19.04 -16.48
C ILE A 190 -6.79 -18.07 -16.11
N PRO A 191 -6.38 -17.17 -17.02
CA PRO A 191 -5.36 -16.16 -16.74
C PRO A 191 -5.73 -15.33 -15.51
N THR A 192 -4.73 -14.96 -14.70
CA THR A 192 -4.93 -14.04 -13.57
C THR A 192 -5.54 -12.75 -14.06
N LYS A 193 -6.60 -12.29 -13.39
CA LYS A 193 -7.24 -11.01 -13.66
C LYS A 193 -6.94 -10.03 -12.54
N ARG A 194 -6.34 -8.90 -12.90
CA ARG A 194 -6.07 -7.76 -12.03
C ARG A 194 -7.07 -6.64 -12.30
N PHE A 195 -7.53 -5.98 -11.25
CA PHE A 195 -8.33 -4.76 -11.34
C PHE A 195 -8.26 -3.98 -10.02
N GLN A 196 -8.66 -2.72 -10.07
CA GLN A 196 -8.74 -1.85 -8.90
C GLN A 196 -10.18 -1.81 -8.36
N VAL A 197 -10.30 -1.79 -7.03
CA VAL A 197 -11.55 -1.58 -6.30
C VAL A 197 -11.40 -0.29 -5.50
N ASN A 198 -12.24 0.68 -5.83
CA ASN A 198 -12.06 2.06 -5.39
C ASN A 198 -13.23 2.42 -4.49
N ILE A 199 -12.94 3.10 -3.37
CA ILE A 199 -14.01 3.65 -2.55
C ILE A 199 -14.47 4.95 -3.17
N ASN A 200 -15.75 5.03 -3.51
CA ASN A 200 -16.30 6.22 -4.12
C ASN A 200 -16.90 7.17 -3.07
N GLY A 201 -16.05 8.03 -2.49
CA GLY A 201 -16.46 9.06 -1.52
C GLY A 201 -17.32 10.18 -2.11
N PHE A 202 -17.66 10.16 -3.40
CA PHE A 202 -18.48 11.16 -4.08
C PHE A 202 -19.93 10.69 -4.29
N LEU A 203 -20.29 9.48 -3.85
CA LEU A 203 -21.68 9.01 -3.84
C LEU A 203 -22.39 9.42 -2.54
N GLN A 204 -23.71 9.54 -2.57
CA GLN A 204 -24.54 9.70 -1.38
C GLN A 204 -25.83 8.89 -1.55
N ARG A 205 -26.32 8.34 -0.44
CA ARG A 205 -27.58 7.60 -0.38
C ARG A 205 -28.72 8.55 -0.07
N GLN A 206 -29.75 8.57 -0.92
CA GLN A 206 -30.98 9.32 -0.66
C GLN A 206 -31.96 8.52 0.22
N GLN A 207 -33.06 9.17 0.64
CA GLN A 207 -34.08 8.57 1.52
C GLN A 207 -34.78 7.34 0.89
N ASP A 208 -34.79 7.24 -0.43
CA ASP A 208 -35.33 6.15 -1.24
C ASP A 208 -34.36 4.97 -1.42
N ASN A 209 -33.21 5.00 -0.72
CA ASN A 209 -32.17 3.98 -0.78
C ASN A 209 -31.34 3.95 -2.09
N THR A 210 -31.56 4.88 -3.01
CA THR A 210 -30.79 4.97 -4.27
C THR A 210 -29.49 5.74 -4.06
N LEU A 211 -28.47 5.41 -4.87
CA LEU A 211 -27.17 6.08 -4.84
C LEU A 211 -27.14 7.16 -5.93
N HIS A 212 -26.78 8.37 -5.55
CA HIS A 212 -26.60 9.50 -6.45
C HIS A 212 -25.19 10.10 -6.29
N PHE A 213 -24.66 10.65 -7.38
CA PHE A 213 -23.43 11.43 -7.32
C PHE A 213 -23.70 12.76 -6.61
N THR A 214 -22.85 13.11 -5.64
CA THR A 214 -22.89 14.41 -4.94
C THR A 214 -22.33 15.54 -5.80
N VAL A 215 -21.42 15.20 -6.72
CA VAL A 215 -20.78 16.14 -7.65
C VAL A 215 -21.73 16.66 -8.73
N GLY A 216 -22.86 15.98 -8.99
CA GLY A 216 -23.77 16.35 -10.06
C GLY A 216 -24.81 15.28 -10.40
N ASN A 217 -25.60 15.50 -11.45
CA ASN A 217 -26.66 14.60 -11.88
C ASN A 217 -26.18 13.67 -13.01
N GLU A 218 -26.46 12.38 -12.90
CA GLU A 218 -26.13 11.42 -13.95
C GLU A 218 -27.04 11.58 -15.18
N ILE A 219 -26.43 11.58 -16.37
CA ILE A 219 -27.08 11.58 -17.68
C ILE A 219 -26.94 10.17 -18.27
N PHE A 220 -28.09 9.51 -18.51
CA PHE A 220 -28.10 8.12 -18.98
C PHE A 220 -27.87 7.96 -20.49
N ASP A 221 -28.15 9.00 -21.29
CA ASP A 221 -28.07 8.92 -22.76
C ASP A 221 -26.75 9.47 -23.31
N LEU A 222 -25.94 8.59 -23.92
CA LEU A 222 -24.73 8.98 -24.66
C LEU A 222 -25.12 9.46 -26.06
N ILE A 223 -25.16 10.78 -26.24
CA ILE A 223 -25.44 11.38 -27.55
C ILE A 223 -24.17 11.37 -28.40
N PRO A 224 -24.22 10.92 -29.68
CA PRO A 224 -23.05 10.89 -30.56
C PRO A 224 -22.30 12.22 -30.66
N ARG A 225 -22.98 13.35 -30.54
CA ARG A 225 -22.38 14.71 -30.59
C ARG A 225 -21.29 14.95 -29.53
N TYR A 226 -21.31 14.20 -28.42
CA TYR A 226 -20.35 14.38 -27.33
C TYR A 226 -18.95 13.81 -27.64
N PHE A 227 -18.87 12.86 -28.57
CA PHE A 227 -17.64 12.10 -28.85
C PHE A 227 -17.29 12.02 -30.35
N MET A 228 -18.27 12.01 -31.25
CA MET A 228 -18.02 11.91 -32.69
C MET A 228 -17.30 13.15 -33.23
N ASN A 229 -16.17 12.94 -33.91
CA ASN A 229 -15.31 14.01 -34.45
C ASN A 229 -14.80 15.00 -33.40
N VAL A 230 -14.85 14.64 -32.12
CA VAL A 230 -14.31 15.46 -31.05
C VAL A 230 -12.87 15.01 -30.80
N PRO A 231 -11.90 15.95 -30.70
CA PRO A 231 -10.51 15.59 -30.44
C PRO A 231 -10.37 14.90 -29.08
N SER A 232 -9.38 14.01 -28.98
CA SER A 232 -9.08 13.31 -27.72
C SER A 232 -8.68 14.29 -26.60
N ARG A 233 -8.75 13.88 -25.33
CA ARG A 233 -8.30 14.72 -24.22
C ARG A 233 -7.37 13.94 -23.28
N PRO A 234 -6.38 14.58 -22.65
CA PRO A 234 -5.58 13.94 -21.62
C PRO A 234 -6.42 13.64 -20.37
N LEU A 235 -6.06 12.59 -19.66
CA LEU A 235 -6.63 12.25 -18.36
C LEU A 235 -5.64 12.66 -17.27
N TRP A 236 -6.05 13.57 -16.38
CA TRP A 236 -5.18 14.10 -15.33
C TRP A 236 -5.63 13.62 -13.96
N TYR A 237 -4.71 12.96 -13.26
CA TYR A 237 -4.94 12.40 -11.93
C TYR A 237 -3.64 12.21 -11.16
N THR A 238 -3.73 12.14 -9.83
CA THR A 238 -2.64 11.63 -8.99
C THR A 238 -2.57 10.12 -9.12
N VAL A 239 -1.39 9.68 -9.54
CA VAL A 239 -1.14 8.32 -10.01
C VAL A 239 -1.22 7.34 -8.85
N ASP A 240 -1.93 6.24 -9.05
CA ASP A 240 -2.13 5.18 -8.05
C ASP A 240 -2.66 5.70 -6.69
N GLN A 241 -3.33 6.86 -6.70
CA GLN A 241 -3.91 7.49 -5.50
C GLN A 241 -5.35 7.94 -5.73
N ALA A 242 -5.69 8.46 -6.92
CA ALA A 242 -7.03 8.93 -7.22
C ALA A 242 -8.06 7.77 -7.32
N PRO A 243 -9.09 7.71 -6.45
CA PRO A 243 -10.09 6.63 -6.48
C PRO A 243 -11.13 6.81 -7.60
N VAL A 244 -11.31 8.04 -8.09
CA VAL A 244 -12.23 8.37 -9.19
C VAL A 244 -11.49 9.16 -10.24
N LEU A 245 -11.74 8.87 -11.51
CA LEU A 245 -11.16 9.57 -12.64
C LEU A 245 -12.25 10.40 -13.32
N ILE A 246 -11.91 11.64 -13.70
CA ILE A 246 -12.81 12.56 -14.41
C ILE A 246 -12.17 13.01 -15.73
N LEU A 247 -12.98 13.07 -16.78
CA LEU A 247 -12.57 13.56 -18.10
C LEU A 247 -13.52 14.68 -18.52
N GLY A 248 -12.95 15.87 -18.71
CA GLY A 248 -13.67 17.04 -19.23
C GLY A 248 -13.65 17.13 -20.76
N GLY A 249 -13.98 18.32 -21.25
CA GLY A 249 -13.87 18.73 -22.64
C GLY A 249 -15.09 18.37 -23.49
N ILE A 250 -16.24 18.06 -22.88
CA ILE A 250 -17.49 17.77 -23.59
C ILE A 250 -18.02 19.07 -24.21
N PRO A 251 -18.15 19.16 -25.55
CA PRO A 251 -18.45 20.43 -26.21
C PRO A 251 -19.80 21.01 -25.80
N GLU A 252 -19.80 22.29 -25.39
CA GLU A 252 -21.01 23.08 -25.06
C GLU A 252 -21.89 22.50 -23.94
N GLU A 253 -21.32 21.64 -23.09
CA GLU A 253 -22.03 21.03 -21.96
C GLU A 253 -21.19 21.16 -20.68
N LYS A 254 -21.86 21.41 -19.55
CA LYS A 254 -21.25 21.43 -18.21
C LYS A 254 -21.15 20.03 -17.61
N SER A 255 -20.75 19.06 -18.43
CA SER A 255 -20.68 17.65 -18.06
C SER A 255 -19.26 17.10 -18.12
N VAL A 256 -19.02 16.07 -17.31
CA VAL A 256 -17.76 15.32 -17.27
C VAL A 256 -18.06 13.83 -17.36
N LEU A 257 -17.15 13.08 -17.95
CA LEU A 257 -17.18 11.62 -17.89
C LEU A 257 -16.46 11.17 -16.62
N LEU A 258 -17.15 10.47 -15.74
CA LEU A 258 -16.67 10.02 -14.43
C LEU A 258 -16.60 8.50 -14.38
N THR A 259 -15.57 7.95 -13.73
CA THR A 259 -15.45 6.50 -13.51
C THR A 259 -14.77 6.19 -12.17
N ASP A 260 -15.26 5.16 -11.50
CA ASP A 260 -14.70 4.54 -10.28
C ASP A 260 -14.14 3.13 -10.56
N THR A 261 -14.05 2.73 -11.83
CA THR A 261 -13.60 1.41 -12.29
C THR A 261 -12.63 1.52 -13.47
N SER A 262 -11.88 2.62 -13.54
CA SER A 262 -10.90 2.90 -14.61
C SER A 262 -11.49 2.72 -16.01
N PHE A 263 -12.68 3.26 -16.25
CA PHE A 263 -13.47 3.21 -17.50
C PHE A 263 -13.95 1.81 -17.93
N LYS A 264 -14.01 0.84 -17.02
CA LYS A 264 -14.79 -0.38 -17.26
C LYS A 264 -16.28 -0.03 -17.32
N ASP A 265 -16.74 0.74 -16.33
CA ASP A 265 -18.01 1.44 -16.31
C ASP A 265 -17.74 2.95 -16.31
N SER A 266 -18.58 3.74 -16.98
CA SER A 266 -18.40 5.19 -17.11
C SER A 266 -19.74 5.91 -17.07
N PHE A 267 -19.79 7.02 -16.35
CA PHE A 267 -21.00 7.79 -16.09
C PHE A 267 -20.82 9.21 -16.63
N LEU A 268 -21.79 9.68 -17.41
CA LEU A 268 -21.81 11.07 -17.83
C LEU A 268 -22.51 11.88 -16.73
N VAL A 269 -21.83 12.84 -16.12
CA VAL A 269 -22.37 13.60 -14.98
C VAL A 269 -22.43 15.08 -15.32
N GLU A 270 -23.63 15.66 -15.22
CA GLU A 270 -23.87 17.11 -15.32
C GLU A 270 -23.55 17.80 -13.99
N LEU A 271 -22.65 18.78 -14.02
CA LEU A 271 -22.17 19.43 -12.81
C LEU A 271 -23.12 20.52 -12.31
N ASN A 272 -23.29 20.57 -10.98
CA ASN A 272 -24.09 21.59 -10.31
C ASN A 272 -23.22 22.80 -9.90
N ILE A 273 -22.69 23.52 -10.89
CA ILE A 273 -21.88 24.74 -10.71
C ILE A 273 -22.62 25.99 -11.17
N ASP A 274 -22.23 27.16 -10.66
CA ASP A 274 -22.74 28.46 -11.09
C ASP A 274 -22.17 28.84 -12.47
N SER A 275 -22.99 28.72 -13.52
CA SER A 275 -22.62 29.14 -14.88
C SER A 275 -22.74 30.66 -15.09
N CYS A 276 -22.24 31.48 -14.15
CA CYS A 276 -22.32 32.94 -14.26
C CYS A 276 -21.15 33.50 -15.08
N TRP A 277 -21.45 34.24 -16.15
CA TRP A 277 -20.42 34.94 -16.92
C TRP A 277 -19.84 36.11 -16.12
N VAL A 278 -18.60 35.95 -15.64
CA VAL A 278 -17.84 37.03 -14.97
C VAL A 278 -16.79 37.56 -15.95
N GLY A 279 -17.25 38.22 -17.01
CA GLY A 279 -16.37 39.01 -17.88
C GLY A 279 -15.97 40.31 -17.17
N SER A 280 -14.67 40.59 -17.09
CA SER A 280 -14.17 41.87 -16.61
C SER A 280 -13.22 42.49 -17.65
N PHE A 281 -13.01 43.81 -17.58
CA PHE A 281 -12.01 44.49 -18.42
C PHE A 281 -10.62 43.86 -18.31
N TYR A 282 -10.30 43.30 -17.13
CA TYR A 282 -8.99 42.73 -16.84
C TYR A 282 -8.83 41.28 -17.31
N CYS A 283 -9.92 40.62 -17.72
CA CYS A 283 -9.94 39.23 -18.17
C CYS A 283 -10.89 39.07 -19.37
N PRO A 284 -10.44 39.54 -20.55
CA PRO A 284 -11.26 39.47 -21.75
C PRO A 284 -11.38 38.02 -22.22
N GLN A 285 -12.59 37.47 -22.18
CA GLN A 285 -12.94 36.27 -22.93
C GLN A 285 -13.81 36.65 -24.13
N ALA A 286 -13.46 36.13 -25.31
CA ALA A 286 -14.19 36.44 -26.54
C ALA A 286 -15.57 35.76 -26.59
N ILE A 287 -15.71 34.55 -26.04
CA ILE A 287 -16.93 33.73 -26.09
C ILE A 287 -17.01 32.91 -24.79
N PHE A 288 -18.19 32.88 -24.15
CA PHE A 288 -18.48 31.97 -23.05
C PHE A 288 -18.84 30.59 -23.59
N THR A 289 -18.23 29.53 -23.05
CA THR A 289 -18.63 28.14 -23.34
C THR A 289 -19.02 27.42 -22.05
N ALA A 290 -19.97 26.49 -22.14
CA ALA A 290 -20.34 25.65 -21.00
C ALA A 290 -19.32 24.52 -20.73
N THR A 291 -18.40 24.29 -21.67
CA THR A 291 -17.39 23.24 -21.64
C THR A 291 -16.49 23.32 -20.41
N ILE A 292 -16.31 22.18 -19.73
CA ILE A 292 -15.29 22.02 -18.68
C ILE A 292 -13.95 21.75 -19.36
N TYR A 293 -13.03 22.70 -19.39
CA TYR A 293 -11.78 22.57 -20.12
C TYR A 293 -10.76 21.69 -19.40
N ASP A 294 -10.59 21.92 -18.09
CA ASP A 294 -9.60 21.20 -17.29
C ASP A 294 -10.31 20.41 -16.19
N ALA A 295 -9.87 19.18 -15.97
CA ALA A 295 -10.40 18.27 -14.96
C ALA A 295 -9.26 17.45 -14.36
N ILE A 296 -9.04 17.54 -13.05
CA ILE A 296 -7.96 16.85 -12.34
C ILE A 296 -8.54 16.12 -11.14
N ALA A 297 -8.21 14.84 -10.97
CA ALA A 297 -8.58 14.05 -9.80
C ALA A 297 -7.40 13.82 -8.85
N THR A 298 -7.63 13.94 -7.55
CA THR A 298 -6.66 13.60 -6.50
C THR A 298 -7.24 12.50 -5.58
N GLU A 299 -6.52 12.07 -4.55
CA GLU A 299 -6.99 11.05 -3.58
C GLU A 299 -8.33 11.45 -2.94
N SER A 300 -8.47 12.73 -2.58
CA SER A 300 -9.61 13.25 -1.82
C SER A 300 -10.41 14.35 -2.51
N THR A 301 -9.83 15.02 -3.53
CA THR A 301 -10.42 16.21 -4.15
C THR A 301 -10.49 16.12 -5.66
N LEU A 302 -11.53 16.72 -6.25
CA LEU A 302 -11.69 16.89 -7.69
C LEU A 302 -11.56 18.38 -8.02
N PHE A 303 -10.79 18.71 -9.06
CA PHE A 303 -10.66 20.08 -9.57
C PHE A 303 -11.21 20.16 -10.99
N ILE A 304 -11.92 21.25 -11.27
CA ILE A 304 -12.40 21.56 -12.61
C ILE A 304 -12.16 23.03 -12.94
N ARG A 305 -12.01 23.31 -14.23
CA ARG A 305 -12.03 24.67 -14.76
C ARG A 305 -13.09 24.82 -15.83
N GLN A 306 -13.99 25.77 -15.64
CA GLN A 306 -14.88 26.27 -16.68
C GLN A 306 -14.45 27.69 -17.02
N ASN A 307 -14.02 27.92 -18.25
CA ASN A 307 -13.50 29.22 -18.67
C ASN A 307 -12.35 29.68 -17.75
N GLN A 308 -12.46 30.81 -17.04
CA GLN A 308 -11.46 31.28 -16.07
C GLN A 308 -11.72 30.83 -14.62
N LEU A 309 -12.85 30.18 -14.35
CA LEU A 309 -13.31 29.85 -13.00
C LEU A 309 -12.83 28.46 -12.60
N VAL A 310 -12.26 28.37 -11.40
CA VAL A 310 -11.75 27.11 -10.83
C VAL A 310 -12.64 26.71 -9.67
N TYR A 311 -13.01 25.43 -9.67
CA TYR A 311 -13.80 24.81 -8.61
C TYR A 311 -13.08 23.58 -8.10
N TYR A 312 -13.28 23.30 -6.81
CA TYR A 312 -12.92 22.01 -6.24
C TYR A 312 -14.09 21.39 -5.49
N PHE A 313 -14.06 20.07 -5.38
CA PHE A 313 -15.02 19.29 -4.61
C PHE A 313 -14.27 18.26 -3.76
N THR A 314 -14.57 18.21 -2.47
CA THR A 314 -13.93 17.26 -1.54
C THR A 314 -14.87 16.11 -1.26
N GLY A 315 -14.43 14.88 -1.52
CA GLY A 315 -15.22 13.68 -1.24
C GLY A 315 -15.36 13.41 0.26
N THR A 316 -16.31 12.56 0.63
CA THR A 316 -16.48 12.08 2.01
C THR A 316 -15.82 10.72 2.17
N TYR A 317 -14.63 10.67 2.77
CA TYR A 317 -13.91 9.44 3.08
C TYR A 317 -13.69 9.32 4.59
N LEU A 318 -13.62 8.10 5.14
CA LEU A 318 -13.22 7.89 6.55
C LEU A 318 -11.76 8.27 6.81
N THR A 319 -10.98 8.42 5.75
CA THR A 319 -9.56 8.75 5.80
C THR A 319 -9.32 10.24 6.09
N LEU A 320 -10.33 11.08 5.84
CA LEU A 320 -10.31 12.51 6.12
C LEU A 320 -10.52 12.77 7.62
N HIS A 321 -9.89 13.82 8.12
CA HIS A 321 -10.02 14.25 9.52
C HIS A 321 -11.51 14.45 9.89
N GLU A 322 -11.96 14.00 11.07
CA GLU A 322 -13.39 14.04 11.47
C GLU A 322 -14.00 15.46 11.44
N SER A 323 -13.18 16.50 11.60
CA SER A 323 -13.62 17.90 11.47
C SER A 323 -13.89 18.34 10.03
N ASN A 324 -13.35 17.64 9.04
CA ASN A 324 -13.48 17.95 7.62
C ASN A 324 -14.64 17.14 7.05
N HIS A 325 -15.86 17.64 7.25
CA HIS A 325 -17.00 17.12 6.51
C HIS A 325 -16.79 17.42 5.02
N GLY A 326 -16.88 16.40 4.18
CA GLY A 326 -16.74 16.55 2.73
C GLY A 326 -17.68 17.64 2.17
N SER A 327 -17.36 18.14 0.98
CA SER A 327 -18.08 19.28 0.42
C SER A 327 -19.49 18.88 -0.01
N GLY A 328 -20.53 19.58 0.49
CA GLY A 328 -21.91 19.38 0.03
C GLY A 328 -22.20 19.99 -1.35
N SER A 329 -21.31 20.83 -1.87
CA SER A 329 -21.41 21.46 -3.20
C SER A 329 -20.01 21.87 -3.70
N TRP A 330 -19.88 22.18 -4.98
CA TRP A 330 -18.64 22.69 -5.56
C TRP A 330 -18.23 24.03 -4.92
N VAL A 331 -16.97 24.12 -4.49
CA VAL A 331 -16.41 25.33 -3.89
C VAL A 331 -15.61 26.09 -4.94
N ARG A 332 -16.02 27.33 -5.22
CA ARG A 332 -15.31 28.23 -6.14
C ARG A 332 -14.08 28.81 -5.45
N VAL A 333 -12.92 28.69 -6.09
CA VAL A 333 -11.63 29.24 -5.63
C VAL A 333 -11.05 30.20 -6.65
N LEU A 334 -10.11 31.03 -6.20
CA LEU A 334 -9.41 32.00 -7.07
C LEU A 334 -10.39 32.92 -7.83
N ALA A 335 -11.53 33.26 -7.22
CA ALA A 335 -12.64 33.93 -7.91
C ALA A 335 -12.30 35.32 -8.49
N ASN A 336 -11.27 35.97 -7.95
CA ASN A 336 -10.79 37.29 -8.38
C ASN A 336 -9.62 37.20 -9.37
N GLU A 337 -9.16 36.00 -9.68
CA GLU A 337 -8.02 35.73 -10.56
C GLU A 337 -8.50 35.16 -11.87
N CYS A 338 -7.69 35.32 -12.91
CA CYS A 338 -8.04 34.82 -14.23
C CYS A 338 -7.12 33.68 -14.58
N ILE A 339 -7.67 32.47 -14.47
CA ILE A 339 -6.92 31.24 -14.65
C ILE A 339 -7.02 30.80 -16.11
N LYS A 340 -5.86 30.69 -16.75
CA LYS A 340 -5.71 30.26 -18.15
C LYS A 340 -5.79 28.75 -18.27
N SER A 341 -5.13 28.03 -17.36
CA SER A 341 -5.08 26.57 -17.33
C SER A 341 -4.71 26.04 -15.95
N LEU A 342 -5.09 24.80 -15.69
CA LEU A 342 -4.61 23.99 -14.56
C LEU A 342 -3.54 23.01 -15.05
N CYS A 343 -2.41 22.94 -14.35
CA CYS A 343 -1.35 21.97 -14.58
C CYS A 343 -1.40 20.89 -13.49
N PRO A 344 -1.47 19.60 -13.85
CA PRO A 344 -1.50 18.51 -12.88
C PRO A 344 -0.11 18.26 -12.28
N VAL A 345 -0.08 17.84 -11.01
CA VAL A 345 1.10 17.23 -10.40
C VAL A 345 0.79 15.75 -10.20
N HIS A 346 1.45 14.90 -10.97
CA HIS A 346 1.13 13.47 -11.03
C HIS A 346 1.54 12.69 -9.77
N PHE A 347 2.51 13.21 -9.01
CA PHE A 347 3.06 12.54 -7.84
C PHE A 347 2.83 13.36 -6.58
N HIS A 348 2.32 12.69 -5.55
CA HIS A 348 2.29 13.24 -4.20
C HIS A 348 3.71 13.28 -3.60
N SER A 349 3.90 14.18 -2.64
CA SER A 349 5.14 14.30 -1.86
C SER A 349 4.86 14.90 -0.50
N ASN A 350 5.61 14.43 0.50
CA ASN A 350 5.53 14.91 1.89
C ASN A 350 4.09 14.94 2.44
N GLY A 351 3.37 13.82 2.30
CA GLY A 351 2.02 13.68 2.84
C GLY A 351 0.93 14.48 2.12
N SER A 352 1.27 15.18 1.03
CA SER A 352 0.38 16.14 0.37
C SER A 352 0.32 15.92 -1.14
N GLU A 353 -0.82 16.31 -1.73
CA GLU A 353 -1.03 16.39 -3.17
C GLU A 353 -1.00 17.85 -3.63
N TYR A 354 -0.78 18.09 -4.93
CA TYR A 354 -0.56 19.44 -5.45
C TYR A 354 -1.28 19.68 -6.78
N VAL A 355 -1.72 20.92 -7.01
CA VAL A 355 -2.30 21.39 -8.28
C VAL A 355 -1.77 22.79 -8.56
N MET A 356 -1.46 23.12 -9.81
CA MET A 356 -0.99 24.44 -10.19
C MET A 356 -2.01 25.14 -11.09
N ALA A 357 -2.29 26.41 -10.83
CA ALA A 357 -3.16 27.22 -11.67
C ALA A 357 -2.36 28.38 -12.28
N LEU A 358 -2.29 28.39 -13.61
CA LEU A 358 -1.60 29.43 -14.38
C LEU A 358 -2.51 30.65 -14.54
N THR A 359 -1.98 31.81 -14.17
CA THR A 359 -2.74 33.07 -14.24
C THR A 359 -2.61 33.73 -15.60
N SER A 360 -3.54 34.64 -15.89
CA SER A 360 -3.48 35.55 -17.02
C SER A 360 -4.06 36.92 -16.66
N GLY A 361 -3.94 37.88 -17.57
CA GLY A 361 -4.42 39.26 -17.39
C GLY A 361 -3.54 40.03 -16.41
N LYS A 362 -4.12 40.59 -15.34
CA LYS A 362 -3.39 41.45 -14.39
C LYS A 362 -2.25 40.75 -13.66
N ARG A 363 -2.40 39.44 -13.40
CA ARG A 363 -1.40 38.63 -12.67
C ARG A 363 -0.57 37.74 -13.59
N GLU A 364 -0.55 38.01 -14.89
CA GLU A 364 0.32 37.26 -15.82
C GLU A 364 1.77 37.20 -15.29
N GLY A 365 2.37 36.01 -15.33
CA GLY A 365 3.68 35.76 -14.74
C GLY A 365 3.68 35.28 -13.29
N TYR A 366 2.51 35.02 -12.68
CA TYR A 366 2.38 34.32 -11.40
C TYR A 366 1.69 32.94 -11.56
N VAL A 367 1.98 32.03 -10.65
CA VAL A 367 1.36 30.70 -10.54
C VAL A 367 0.72 30.58 -9.16
N HIS A 368 -0.54 30.13 -9.11
CA HIS A 368 -1.15 29.72 -7.85
C HIS A 368 -0.82 28.25 -7.60
N PHE A 369 -0.05 27.99 -6.56
CA PHE A 369 0.33 26.67 -6.11
C PHE A 369 -0.67 26.18 -5.05
N GLY A 370 -1.47 25.18 -5.42
CA GLY A 370 -2.44 24.52 -4.58
C GLY A 370 -1.82 23.35 -3.83
N THR A 371 -1.96 23.31 -2.51
CA THR A 371 -1.58 22.18 -1.66
C THR A 371 -2.82 21.56 -1.03
N ILE A 372 -2.95 20.24 -1.16
CA ILE A 372 -4.07 19.45 -0.65
C ILE A 372 -3.55 18.51 0.44
N THR A 373 -4.13 18.66 1.63
CA THR A 373 -3.83 17.82 2.82
C THR A 373 -5.14 17.49 3.52
N ASP A 374 -5.50 16.21 3.64
CA ASP A 374 -6.77 15.76 4.23
C ASP A 374 -8.01 16.49 3.72
N GLY A 375 -8.11 16.68 2.40
CA GLY A 375 -9.21 17.37 1.76
C GLY A 375 -9.23 18.89 1.99
N HIS A 376 -8.32 19.44 2.80
CA HIS A 376 -8.13 20.88 2.91
C HIS A 376 -7.29 21.40 1.74
N VAL A 377 -7.88 22.30 0.95
CA VAL A 377 -7.23 22.92 -0.21
C VAL A 377 -6.78 24.32 0.15
N SER A 378 -5.49 24.61 -0.04
CA SER A 378 -4.93 25.95 0.14
C SER A 378 -4.15 26.38 -1.09
N PHE A 379 -4.24 27.66 -1.48
CA PHE A 379 -3.51 28.22 -2.61
C PHE A 379 -2.54 29.31 -2.15
N GLN A 380 -1.30 29.24 -2.64
CA GLN A 380 -0.29 30.27 -2.47
C GLN A 380 0.13 30.85 -3.84
N VAL A 381 0.34 32.17 -3.92
CA VAL A 381 0.88 32.81 -5.13
C VAL A 381 2.40 32.69 -5.15
N LEU A 382 2.95 32.23 -6.27
CA LEU A 382 4.39 32.11 -6.52
C LEU A 382 4.76 32.76 -7.87
N PRO A 383 5.95 33.38 -8.01
CA PRO A 383 6.89 33.76 -6.96
C PRO A 383 6.31 34.77 -5.96
N LYS A 384 6.87 34.88 -4.74
CA LYS A 384 6.26 35.66 -3.65
C LYS A 384 6.35 37.18 -3.83
N HIS A 385 7.46 37.67 -4.38
CA HIS A 385 7.80 39.10 -4.37
C HIS A 385 7.59 39.82 -5.71
N ARG A 386 7.93 39.17 -6.83
CA ARG A 386 7.90 39.76 -8.18
C ARG A 386 7.38 38.73 -9.18
N SER A 387 6.80 39.19 -10.29
CA SER A 387 6.34 38.27 -11.34
C SER A 387 7.54 37.59 -12.01
N VAL A 388 7.32 36.45 -12.66
CA VAL A 388 8.35 35.79 -13.46
C VAL A 388 8.90 36.74 -14.54
N CYS A 389 8.04 37.52 -15.20
CA CYS A 389 8.44 38.48 -16.24
C CYS A 389 9.38 39.57 -15.69
N GLU A 390 9.06 40.13 -14.52
CA GLU A 390 9.93 41.09 -13.83
C GLU A 390 11.23 40.43 -13.36
N GLY A 391 11.15 39.18 -12.91
CA GLY A 391 12.29 38.36 -12.48
C GLY A 391 13.32 38.15 -13.57
N ILE A 392 12.88 37.89 -14.79
CA ILE A 392 13.72 37.71 -15.99
C ILE A 392 14.01 39.02 -16.75
N GLN A 393 13.54 40.17 -16.24
CA GLN A 393 13.74 41.50 -16.83
C GLN A 393 13.14 41.69 -18.24
N VAL A 394 11.94 41.14 -18.47
CA VAL A 394 11.23 41.22 -19.75
C VAL A 394 9.90 41.95 -19.59
N PHE A 395 9.55 42.79 -20.57
CA PHE A 395 8.31 43.60 -20.54
C PHE A 395 7.02 42.80 -20.70
N ASN A 396 7.01 41.80 -21.59
CA ASN A 396 5.82 41.00 -21.87
C ASN A 396 6.20 39.51 -21.96
N CYS A 397 5.67 38.71 -21.02
CA CYS A 397 5.88 37.28 -20.98
C CYS A 397 4.62 36.56 -20.53
N SER A 398 4.43 35.31 -20.95
CA SER A 398 3.31 34.45 -20.53
C SER A 398 3.82 33.08 -20.14
N ILE A 399 3.30 32.54 -19.04
CA ILE A 399 3.61 31.17 -18.63
C ILE A 399 2.70 30.23 -19.43
N THR A 400 3.29 29.28 -20.15
CA THR A 400 2.56 28.32 -20.98
C THR A 400 2.31 27.01 -20.25
N TRP A 401 3.26 26.57 -19.42
CA TRP A 401 3.17 25.34 -18.64
C TRP A 401 4.03 25.42 -17.38
N ALA A 402 3.67 24.66 -16.34
CA ALA A 402 4.48 24.53 -15.13
C ALA A 402 4.54 23.08 -14.64
N VAL A 403 5.66 22.72 -14.01
CA VAL A 403 5.93 21.41 -13.42
C VAL A 403 6.58 21.59 -12.06
N PHE A 404 6.14 20.82 -11.07
CA PHE A 404 6.70 20.85 -9.72
C PHE A 404 7.61 19.63 -9.49
N ILE A 405 8.85 19.90 -9.08
CA ILE A 405 9.84 18.91 -8.66
C ILE A 405 9.82 18.87 -7.13
N ALA A 406 9.11 17.89 -6.58
CA ALA A 406 8.85 17.85 -5.15
C ALA A 406 10.06 17.45 -4.28
N GLY A 407 11.07 16.78 -4.84
CA GLY A 407 12.29 16.41 -4.12
C GLY A 407 13.12 17.64 -3.72
N ASP A 408 13.27 18.58 -4.66
CA ASP A 408 14.07 19.79 -4.48
C ASP A 408 13.24 21.03 -4.13
N TYR A 409 11.91 20.89 -4.06
CA TYR A 409 10.97 22.01 -3.92
C TYR A 409 11.18 23.08 -5.01
N ILE A 410 11.38 22.63 -6.25
CA ILE A 410 11.61 23.50 -7.41
C ILE A 410 10.37 23.53 -8.31
N LEU A 411 9.97 24.72 -8.73
CA LEU A 411 8.97 24.94 -9.76
C LEU A 411 9.65 25.27 -11.10
N LEU A 412 9.43 24.44 -12.10
CA LEU A 412 9.86 24.69 -13.48
C LEU A 412 8.72 25.30 -14.28
N MET A 413 8.98 26.42 -14.94
CA MET A 413 8.00 27.16 -15.72
C MET A 413 8.49 27.33 -17.16
N LEU A 414 7.64 27.00 -18.11
CA LEU A 414 7.87 27.28 -19.53
C LEU A 414 7.28 28.66 -19.82
N VAL A 415 8.15 29.59 -20.20
CA VAL A 415 7.81 31.00 -20.39
C VAL A 415 7.96 31.38 -21.85
N GLU A 416 6.89 31.89 -22.44
CA GLU A 416 6.91 32.56 -23.74
C GLU A 416 7.23 34.03 -23.55
N ILE A 417 8.22 34.54 -24.27
CA ILE A 417 8.63 35.94 -24.24
C ILE A 417 8.21 36.57 -25.56
N GLN A 418 7.40 37.64 -25.48
CA GLN A 418 6.95 38.39 -26.65
C GLN A 418 7.83 39.63 -26.81
N ASP A 419 8.79 39.57 -27.74
CA ASP A 419 9.60 40.73 -28.10
C ASP A 419 8.85 41.55 -29.18
N PRO A 420 8.73 42.88 -29.04
CA PRO A 420 8.13 43.73 -30.06
C PRO A 420 8.99 43.89 -31.35
N THR A 421 10.28 43.53 -31.30
CA THR A 421 11.24 43.70 -32.41
C THR A 421 11.70 42.39 -33.06
N THR A 422 11.68 41.27 -32.32
CA THR A 422 12.00 39.91 -32.81
C THR A 422 10.80 38.97 -32.68
N ARG A 423 10.86 37.77 -33.26
CA ARG A 423 9.84 36.74 -33.01
C ARG A 423 9.86 36.30 -31.54
N SER A 424 8.73 35.79 -31.03
CA SER A 424 8.67 35.23 -29.68
C SER A 424 9.60 34.03 -29.53
N TYR A 425 10.23 33.92 -28.37
CA TYR A 425 11.12 32.82 -28.00
C TYR A 425 10.75 32.26 -26.63
N PHE A 426 11.26 31.08 -26.31
CA PHE A 426 10.85 30.33 -25.12
C PHE A 426 12.01 30.04 -24.18
N GLN A 427 11.75 30.16 -22.88
CA GLN A 427 12.71 29.86 -21.83
C GLN A 427 12.11 28.93 -20.78
N VAL A 428 12.95 28.07 -20.21
CA VAL A 428 12.64 27.27 -19.03
C VAL A 428 13.23 27.99 -17.82
N VAL A 429 12.36 28.42 -16.93
CA VAL A 429 12.71 29.16 -15.71
C VAL A 429 12.48 28.26 -14.51
N SER A 430 13.48 28.18 -13.65
CA SER A 430 13.40 27.52 -12.35
C SER A 430 13.15 28.53 -11.25
N TYR A 431 12.27 28.17 -10.33
CA TYR A 431 12.00 28.91 -9.12
C TYR A 431 12.09 27.97 -7.92
N ASP A 432 12.99 28.29 -6.99
CA ASP A 432 13.17 27.54 -5.74
C ASP A 432 12.23 28.10 -4.66
N LEU A 433 11.33 27.25 -4.14
CA LEU A 433 10.32 27.65 -3.16
C LEU A 433 10.93 27.96 -1.78
N VAL A 434 12.11 27.41 -1.48
CA VAL A 434 12.82 27.55 -0.20
C VAL A 434 13.65 28.83 -0.20
N SER A 435 14.49 29.02 -1.21
CA SER A 435 15.37 30.20 -1.30
C SER A 435 14.71 31.44 -1.93
N ASP A 436 13.52 31.29 -2.52
CA ASP A 436 12.80 32.36 -3.26
C ASP A 436 13.65 32.96 -4.40
N ASN A 437 14.45 32.10 -5.04
CA ASN A 437 15.33 32.50 -6.13
C ASN A 437 14.79 32.02 -7.48
N LEU A 438 14.95 32.86 -8.50
CA LEU A 438 14.49 32.61 -9.87
C LEU A 438 15.70 32.59 -10.81
N VAL A 439 15.87 31.50 -11.56
CA VAL A 439 17.00 31.27 -12.45
C VAL A 439 16.51 30.78 -13.82
N ILE A 440 17.09 31.31 -14.89
CA ILE A 440 16.84 30.81 -16.25
C ILE A 440 17.70 29.55 -16.44
N LEU A 441 17.08 28.38 -16.62
CA LEU A 441 17.80 27.12 -16.81
C LEU A 441 18.21 26.90 -18.26
N TYR A 442 17.27 27.13 -19.19
CA TYR A 442 17.48 26.79 -20.60
C TYR A 442 16.72 27.74 -21.51
N THR A 443 17.37 28.17 -22.60
CA THR A 443 16.71 28.92 -23.68
C THR A 443 16.50 27.97 -24.85
N ILE A 444 15.24 27.78 -25.25
CA ILE A 444 14.89 26.86 -26.33
C ILE A 444 15.33 27.50 -27.66
N PRO A 445 16.07 26.78 -28.52
CA PRO A 445 16.49 27.29 -29.83
C PRO A 445 15.28 27.75 -30.66
N GLU A 446 15.41 28.83 -31.42
CA GLU A 446 14.32 29.35 -32.25
C GLU A 446 13.86 28.33 -33.32
N PHE A 447 14.79 27.56 -33.85
CA PHE A 447 14.57 26.62 -34.95
C PHE A 447 14.91 25.18 -34.56
N ILE A 448 14.26 24.22 -35.21
CA ILE A 448 14.54 22.79 -34.99
C ILE A 448 15.89 22.41 -35.60
N PRO A 449 16.80 21.74 -34.87
CA PRO A 449 18.07 21.26 -35.40
C PRO A 449 17.96 20.33 -36.62
N ASP A 450 18.90 20.42 -37.55
CA ASP A 450 19.05 19.52 -38.70
C ASP A 450 19.89 18.29 -38.28
N GLY A 451 19.18 17.23 -37.90
CA GLY A 451 19.79 15.94 -37.57
C GLY A 451 20.61 15.33 -38.71
N ARG A 452 20.50 15.76 -39.98
CA ARG A 452 21.18 15.09 -41.12
C ARG A 452 22.65 15.48 -41.33
N LYS A 453 23.15 16.55 -40.73
CA LYS A 453 24.51 17.09 -41.00
C LYS A 453 25.48 17.08 -39.81
N GLY A 454 25.06 16.67 -38.62
CA GLY A 454 25.90 16.63 -37.42
C GLY A 454 26.87 15.43 -37.40
N ARG A 455 28.06 15.58 -37.99
CA ARG A 455 29.17 14.62 -37.79
C ARG A 455 29.84 14.95 -36.45
N GLN A 456 29.43 14.29 -35.36
CA GLN A 456 30.09 14.49 -34.06
C GLN A 456 31.54 13.97 -34.11
N ARG A 457 32.51 14.88 -34.24
CA ARG A 457 33.91 14.70 -33.85
C ARG A 457 34.26 15.81 -32.87
N GLY A 458 33.99 15.57 -31.58
CA GLY A 458 34.38 16.45 -30.48
C GLY A 458 35.28 15.69 -29.48
N PRO A 459 36.33 16.32 -28.92
CA PRO A 459 37.31 15.67 -28.08
C PRO A 459 36.77 15.54 -26.65
N GLN A 460 35.95 14.52 -26.39
CA GLN A 460 35.64 14.13 -25.02
C GLN A 460 36.60 13.02 -24.60
N ARG A 461 37.27 13.25 -23.46
CA ARG A 461 38.17 12.29 -22.82
C ARG A 461 37.30 11.18 -22.23
N TRP A 462 37.01 10.16 -23.04
CA TRP A 462 36.29 8.96 -22.62
C TRP A 462 37.09 8.23 -21.55
N MET A 463 36.66 8.29 -20.28
CA MET A 463 37.10 7.32 -19.29
C MET A 463 36.37 6.00 -19.56
N ARG A 464 36.98 5.17 -20.40
CA ARG A 464 36.77 3.73 -20.36
C ARG A 464 37.03 3.28 -18.93
N ALA A 465 36.14 2.47 -18.33
CA ALA A 465 36.40 1.82 -17.05
C ALA A 465 37.84 1.28 -17.05
N ARG A 466 38.70 1.81 -16.18
CA ARG A 466 40.06 1.30 -16.04
C ARG A 466 39.93 -0.06 -15.35
N ARG A 467 40.20 -1.13 -16.10
CA ARG A 467 40.65 -2.40 -15.50
C ARG A 467 41.90 -2.10 -14.69
N GLY A 468 41.81 -2.18 -13.36
CA GLY A 468 42.99 -2.31 -12.51
C GLY A 468 43.65 -3.68 -12.80
N PRO A 469 44.98 -3.82 -12.66
CA PRO A 469 45.66 -5.07 -13.02
C PRO A 469 45.29 -6.29 -12.16
N GLU A 470 44.50 -6.16 -11.09
CA GLU A 470 44.22 -7.27 -10.15
C GLU A 470 42.75 -7.39 -9.67
N ASP A 471 41.80 -6.58 -10.17
CA ASP A 471 40.38 -6.65 -9.75
C ASP A 471 39.45 -7.19 -10.84
N HIS A 472 38.74 -8.27 -10.53
CA HIS A 472 37.71 -8.89 -11.38
C HIS A 472 36.34 -8.15 -11.37
N SER A 473 36.27 -6.92 -10.84
CA SER A 473 35.04 -6.11 -10.71
C SER A 473 35.01 -4.91 -11.68
N LEU A 474 33.93 -4.77 -12.44
CA LEU A 474 33.60 -3.54 -13.19
C LEU A 474 32.78 -2.61 -12.28
N THR A 475 33.43 -1.64 -11.65
CA THR A 475 32.74 -0.48 -11.03
C THR A 475 32.28 0.46 -12.13
N ALA A 476 30.98 0.50 -12.41
CA ALA A 476 30.40 1.42 -13.38
C ALA A 476 30.11 2.76 -12.71
N VAL A 477 31.06 3.68 -12.77
CA VAL A 477 30.81 5.10 -12.49
C VAL A 477 30.52 5.76 -13.84
N SER A 478 29.25 6.03 -14.14
CA SER A 478 28.89 6.89 -15.28
C SER A 478 27.79 7.86 -14.93
N THR A 479 28.16 9.14 -14.87
CA THR A 479 27.27 10.26 -15.17
C THR A 479 27.11 10.37 -16.69
N LEU A 480 25.86 10.48 -17.14
CA LEU A 480 25.36 10.58 -18.53
C LEU A 480 25.41 9.28 -19.39
N PRO A 481 24.33 8.98 -20.15
CA PRO A 481 24.23 7.81 -21.01
C PRO A 481 24.96 8.08 -22.34
N LEU A 482 26.29 8.14 -22.30
CA LEU A 482 27.10 8.11 -23.52
C LEU A 482 28.14 7.00 -23.33
N SER A 483 27.72 5.77 -23.55
CA SER A 483 28.64 4.76 -24.03
C SER A 483 27.98 4.16 -25.27
N TRP A 484 28.75 4.12 -26.35
CA TRP A 484 28.45 3.60 -27.69
C TRP A 484 27.98 4.63 -28.74
N PRO A 485 28.70 4.71 -29.88
CA PRO A 485 28.34 5.60 -30.99
C PRO A 485 27.06 5.08 -31.65
N ALA A 486 26.01 5.90 -31.66
CA ALA A 486 24.79 5.64 -32.41
C ALA A 486 25.15 5.41 -33.90
N ARG A 487 24.82 4.22 -34.41
CA ARG A 487 24.87 3.93 -35.84
C ARG A 487 23.59 4.47 -36.49
N GLY A 488 23.52 5.79 -36.71
CA GLY A 488 22.34 6.42 -37.33
C GLY A 488 21.84 7.62 -36.52
N LEU A 489 21.10 8.50 -37.20
CA LEU A 489 20.67 9.83 -36.76
C LEU A 489 19.45 9.78 -35.81
N GLU A 490 19.45 8.90 -34.80
CA GLU A 490 18.28 8.67 -33.92
C GLU A 490 18.05 9.85 -32.94
N PHE A 491 19.13 10.50 -32.49
CA PHE A 491 19.07 11.66 -31.60
C PHE A 491 20.21 12.65 -31.85
N LEU A 492 20.08 13.86 -31.32
CA LEU A 492 21.06 14.93 -31.38
C LEU A 492 21.19 15.59 -30.00
N MET A 493 22.39 15.67 -29.47
CA MET A 493 22.67 16.49 -28.28
C MET A 493 22.85 17.96 -28.71
N ILE A 494 22.16 18.89 -28.04
CA ILE A 494 22.24 20.32 -28.35
C ILE A 494 23.44 20.91 -27.59
N LEU A 495 24.50 21.25 -28.32
CA LEU A 495 25.74 21.84 -27.83
C LEU A 495 25.95 23.29 -28.32
N GLY A 496 25.00 23.83 -29.09
CA GLY A 496 25.04 25.19 -29.65
C GLY A 496 25.88 25.33 -30.93
N THR A 497 26.33 24.21 -31.52
CA THR A 497 27.14 24.19 -32.77
C THR A 497 26.41 23.54 -33.94
N GLU A 498 25.12 23.24 -33.76
CA GLU A 498 24.32 22.49 -34.71
C GLU A 498 23.82 23.38 -35.86
N SER A 499 23.62 22.77 -37.04
CA SER A 499 22.88 23.42 -38.12
C SER A 499 21.38 23.32 -37.85
N TYR A 500 20.62 24.38 -38.14
CA TYR A 500 19.18 24.44 -37.92
C TYR A 500 18.36 24.35 -39.22
N THR A 501 17.11 23.92 -39.09
CA THR A 501 16.12 23.92 -40.18
C THR A 501 15.27 25.20 -40.20
N ASN A 502 14.36 25.33 -41.15
CA ASN A 502 13.46 26.49 -41.24
C ASN A 502 12.18 26.34 -40.38
N PHE A 503 12.00 25.20 -39.69
CA PHE A 503 10.85 24.97 -38.82
C PHE A 503 11.13 25.58 -37.44
N THR A 504 10.24 26.46 -36.98
CA THR A 504 10.32 27.07 -35.65
C THR A 504 10.03 26.04 -34.56
N MET A 505 10.71 26.14 -33.44
CA MET A 505 10.55 25.23 -32.31
C MET A 505 9.53 25.82 -31.31
N VAL A 506 8.33 25.25 -31.25
CA VAL A 506 7.20 25.79 -30.44
C VAL A 506 6.84 24.77 -29.36
N PRO A 507 7.25 24.99 -28.09
CA PRO A 507 6.91 24.11 -26.99
C PRO A 507 5.45 24.34 -26.54
N LYS A 508 4.81 23.27 -26.08
CA LYS A 508 3.44 23.26 -25.55
C LYS A 508 3.35 22.82 -24.09
N GLY A 509 4.29 22.01 -23.60
CA GLY A 509 4.27 21.59 -22.21
C GLY A 509 5.54 20.87 -21.76
N MET A 510 5.56 20.54 -20.47
CA MET A 510 6.66 19.85 -19.81
C MET A 510 6.15 18.76 -18.87
N PHE A 511 6.92 17.70 -18.70
CA PHE A 511 6.60 16.59 -17.80
C PHE A 511 7.90 16.13 -17.16
N TYR A 512 7.83 15.85 -15.85
CA TYR A 512 8.98 15.41 -15.08
C TYR A 512 8.65 14.10 -14.38
N ASN A 513 9.52 13.12 -14.54
CA ASN A 513 9.46 11.87 -13.79
C ASN A 513 10.49 11.91 -12.65
N PRO A 514 10.07 11.90 -11.38
CA PRO A 514 10.95 11.98 -10.22
C PRO A 514 11.74 10.69 -9.96
N TYR A 515 11.38 9.56 -10.56
CA TYR A 515 12.13 8.30 -10.36
C TYR A 515 13.41 8.27 -11.18
N ASN A 516 13.43 8.88 -12.37
CA ASN A 516 14.55 8.81 -13.30
C ASN A 516 15.19 10.19 -13.58
N ASN A 517 14.70 11.24 -12.91
CA ASN A 517 15.05 12.65 -13.12
C ASN A 517 14.92 13.11 -14.58
N LEU A 518 14.00 12.51 -15.34
CA LEU A 518 13.80 12.79 -16.75
C LEU A 518 12.77 13.90 -16.95
N LEU A 519 13.24 15.02 -17.48
CA LEU A 519 12.41 16.13 -17.96
C LEU A 519 12.15 15.96 -19.46
N PHE A 520 10.88 15.86 -19.84
CA PHE A 520 10.43 16.00 -21.21
C PHE A 520 9.91 17.42 -21.47
N ILE A 521 10.32 18.01 -22.58
CA ILE A 521 9.72 19.23 -23.14
C ILE A 521 9.18 18.87 -24.51
N TRP A 522 7.88 19.06 -24.71
CA TRP A 522 7.21 18.70 -25.97
C TRP A 522 6.57 19.89 -26.66
N GLY A 523 6.39 19.74 -27.96
CA GLY A 523 5.78 20.72 -28.85
C GLY A 523 5.67 20.14 -30.24
N ASN A 524 6.10 20.87 -31.27
CA ASN A 524 6.42 20.28 -32.58
C ASN A 524 7.79 19.57 -32.63
N PHE A 525 8.28 19.19 -31.46
CA PHE A 525 9.54 18.51 -31.20
C PHE A 525 9.42 17.75 -29.88
N LEU A 526 10.41 16.92 -29.58
CA LEU A 526 10.56 16.29 -28.27
C LEU A 526 12.01 16.43 -27.79
N LEU A 527 12.19 17.07 -26.64
CA LEU A 527 13.45 17.17 -25.91
C LEU A 527 13.37 16.34 -24.63
N GLN A 528 14.50 15.75 -24.27
CA GLN A 528 14.67 15.06 -22.99
C GLN A 528 15.95 15.54 -22.29
N SER A 529 15.92 15.65 -20.96
CA SER A 529 17.08 15.97 -20.12
C SER A 529 17.05 15.18 -18.82
N TYR A 530 18.20 14.67 -18.38
CA TYR A 530 18.37 13.93 -17.12
C TYR A 530 18.95 14.79 -15.98
N ASN A 531 19.47 15.97 -16.31
CA ASN A 531 20.15 16.85 -15.37
C ASN A 531 19.71 18.31 -15.49
N ASN A 532 18.67 18.59 -16.27
CA ASN A 532 18.14 19.92 -16.59
C ASN A 532 19.14 20.90 -17.25
N GLU A 533 20.33 20.44 -17.66
CA GLU A 533 21.36 21.24 -18.32
C GLU A 533 21.61 20.75 -19.75
N ASN A 534 21.79 19.44 -19.92
CA ASN A 534 22.06 18.81 -21.20
C ASN A 534 20.77 18.33 -21.83
N PHE A 535 20.42 18.90 -22.98
CA PHE A 535 19.18 18.56 -23.70
C PHE A 535 19.48 17.70 -24.94
N ILE A 536 18.72 16.62 -25.05
CA ILE A 536 18.79 15.69 -26.18
C ILE A 536 17.51 15.85 -27.01
N TYR A 537 17.68 16.15 -28.28
CA TYR A 537 16.61 16.20 -29.28
C TYR A 537 16.41 14.84 -29.94
N LEU A 538 15.17 14.35 -29.93
CA LEU A 538 14.77 13.11 -30.60
C LEU A 538 14.41 13.41 -32.06
N ALA A 539 15.31 13.02 -32.97
CA ALA A 539 15.25 13.41 -34.37
C ALA A 539 14.25 12.60 -35.20
N ASP A 540 13.78 11.47 -34.68
CA ASP A 540 12.77 10.61 -35.31
C ASP A 540 11.37 11.27 -35.36
N PHE A 541 11.11 12.32 -34.58
CA PHE A 541 9.79 12.97 -34.54
C PHE A 541 9.56 13.84 -35.78
N PRO A 542 8.40 13.73 -36.46
CA PRO A 542 8.07 14.59 -37.59
C PRO A 542 7.99 16.06 -37.17
N LYS A 543 8.72 16.92 -37.89
CA LYS A 543 8.85 18.37 -37.58
C LYS A 543 7.59 19.18 -37.92
N ASP A 544 6.75 18.62 -38.77
CA ASP A 544 5.49 19.18 -39.27
C ASP A 544 4.29 18.86 -38.38
N GLN A 545 4.43 17.93 -37.43
CA GLN A 545 3.38 17.60 -36.47
C GLN A 545 3.66 18.24 -35.11
N SER A 546 2.60 18.47 -34.34
CA SER A 546 2.69 18.93 -32.95
C SER A 546 2.14 17.86 -32.02
N ILE A 547 2.85 17.64 -30.92
CA ILE A 547 2.39 16.84 -29.79
C ILE A 547 1.29 17.61 -29.08
N LYS A 548 0.21 16.91 -28.73
CA LYS A 548 -0.95 17.43 -28.01
C LYS A 548 -0.84 17.11 -26.52
N TYR A 549 -0.59 15.85 -26.17
CA TYR A 549 -0.30 15.41 -24.80
C TYR A 549 0.54 14.12 -24.78
N LEU A 550 1.17 13.87 -23.63
CA LEU A 550 1.89 12.63 -23.34
C LEU A 550 1.20 11.86 -22.23
N VAL A 551 1.40 10.55 -22.25
CA VAL A 551 1.01 9.64 -21.19
C VAL A 551 2.25 8.81 -20.88
N ASN A 552 2.68 8.77 -19.62
CA ASN A 552 3.84 7.98 -19.22
C ASN A 552 3.42 6.89 -18.24
N SER A 553 4.00 5.71 -18.41
CA SER A 553 4.08 4.74 -17.35
C SER A 553 5.25 5.16 -16.46
N PHE A 554 5.10 5.03 -15.15
CA PHE A 554 6.17 5.32 -14.19
C PHE A 554 7.40 4.41 -14.36
N HIS A 555 7.25 3.39 -15.20
CA HIS A 555 8.24 2.38 -15.58
C HIS A 555 8.97 2.70 -16.90
N GLY A 556 8.65 3.84 -17.50
CA GLY A 556 9.37 4.45 -18.60
C GLY A 556 8.81 4.14 -19.98
N GLU A 557 7.61 3.58 -20.07
CA GLU A 557 6.86 3.51 -21.32
C GLU A 557 6.09 4.82 -21.53
N THR A 558 6.43 5.59 -22.56
CA THR A 558 5.74 6.84 -22.90
C THR A 558 4.96 6.70 -24.20
N ALA A 559 3.66 7.02 -24.15
CA ALA A 559 2.82 7.19 -25.32
C ALA A 559 2.58 8.67 -25.61
N ILE A 560 2.58 9.04 -26.88
CA ILE A 560 2.49 10.42 -27.34
C ILE A 560 1.32 10.52 -28.31
N VAL A 561 0.46 11.51 -28.10
CA VAL A 561 -0.66 11.80 -29.00
C VAL A 561 -0.42 13.13 -29.69
N THR A 562 -0.54 13.16 -31.02
CA THR A 562 -0.38 14.37 -31.83
C THR A 562 -1.71 15.09 -32.05
N GLU A 563 -1.67 16.34 -32.51
CA GLU A 563 -2.88 17.10 -32.88
C GLU A 563 -3.68 16.45 -34.03
N THR A 564 -3.04 15.56 -34.81
CA THR A 564 -3.69 14.77 -35.87
C THR A 564 -4.16 13.40 -35.37
N GLU A 565 -4.21 13.18 -34.05
CA GLU A 565 -4.63 11.94 -33.39
C GLU A 565 -3.75 10.71 -33.76
N GLU A 566 -2.48 10.93 -34.07
CA GLU A 566 -1.50 9.84 -34.21
C GLU A 566 -1.00 9.38 -32.84
N ILE A 567 -0.75 8.08 -32.70
CA ILE A 567 -0.20 7.48 -31.48
C ILE A 567 1.24 7.06 -31.75
N TRP A 568 2.16 7.65 -31.01
CA TRP A 568 3.58 7.32 -31.02
C TRP A 568 3.99 6.72 -29.68
N TYR A 569 4.99 5.84 -29.71
CA TYR A 569 5.50 5.13 -28.54
C TYR A 569 7.01 5.32 -28.42
N LEU A 570 7.45 5.60 -27.20
CA LEU A 570 8.83 5.79 -26.79
C LEU A 570 9.06 4.97 -25.52
N LEU A 571 10.19 4.28 -25.46
CA LEU A 571 10.65 3.61 -24.24
C LEU A 571 11.86 4.35 -23.70
N GLU A 572 11.81 4.75 -22.43
CA GLU A 572 12.89 5.48 -21.76
C GLU A 572 14.22 4.71 -21.86
N GLY A 573 15.31 5.44 -22.11
CA GLY A 573 16.61 4.87 -22.39
C GLY A 573 16.79 4.35 -23.82
N SER A 574 15.74 4.37 -24.66
CA SER A 574 15.83 4.30 -26.11
C SER A 574 15.67 5.69 -26.72
N TYR A 575 16.33 5.93 -27.85
CA TYR A 575 16.16 7.16 -28.63
C TYR A 575 15.24 6.97 -29.83
N ARG A 576 14.87 5.72 -30.10
CA ARG A 576 14.03 5.34 -31.24
C ARG A 576 12.56 5.45 -30.88
N MET A 577 11.81 6.09 -31.76
CA MET A 577 10.37 6.24 -31.61
C MET A 577 9.61 5.40 -32.62
N TYR A 578 8.43 4.93 -32.22
CA TYR A 578 7.61 4.04 -33.02
C TYR A 578 6.23 4.64 -33.23
N ARG A 579 5.85 4.88 -34.48
CA ARG A 579 4.48 5.27 -34.82
C ARG A 579 3.57 4.03 -34.79
N LEU A 580 2.72 3.94 -33.79
CA LEU A 580 1.75 2.85 -33.59
C LEU A 580 0.51 3.06 -34.46
N PHE A 581 -0.01 4.28 -34.52
CA PHE A 581 -1.21 4.65 -35.28
C PHE A 581 -1.03 5.99 -36.00
N PRO A 582 -1.34 6.10 -37.31
CA PRO A 582 -1.66 5.02 -38.24
C PRO A 582 -0.38 4.26 -38.66
N SER A 583 -0.45 2.93 -38.69
CA SER A 583 0.63 2.07 -39.17
C SER A 583 0.07 0.86 -39.93
N LYS A 584 0.87 0.28 -40.84
CA LYS A 584 0.51 -0.97 -41.54
C LYS A 584 0.26 -2.11 -40.54
N ALA A 585 1.02 -2.13 -39.45
CA ALA A 585 0.84 -3.08 -38.36
C ALA A 585 -0.55 -2.95 -37.70
N TRP A 586 -0.99 -1.71 -37.45
CA TRP A 586 -2.31 -1.42 -36.91
C TRP A 586 -3.43 -1.86 -37.84
N GLU A 587 -3.31 -1.56 -39.14
CA GLU A 587 -4.29 -1.99 -40.15
C GLU A 587 -4.43 -3.51 -40.19
N VAL A 588 -3.32 -4.26 -40.15
CA VAL A 588 -3.32 -5.73 -40.10
C VAL A 588 -4.00 -6.22 -38.81
N HIS A 589 -3.64 -5.64 -37.66
CA HIS A 589 -4.23 -6.01 -36.37
C HIS A 589 -5.75 -5.80 -36.35
N VAL A 590 -6.22 -4.60 -36.70
CA VAL A 590 -7.66 -4.30 -36.76
C VAL A 590 -8.37 -5.20 -37.76
N SER A 591 -7.79 -5.47 -38.94
CA SER A 591 -8.39 -6.39 -39.92
C SER A 591 -8.57 -7.80 -39.36
N LEU A 592 -7.58 -8.33 -38.62
CA LEU A 592 -7.66 -9.63 -37.96
C LEU A 592 -8.77 -9.64 -36.90
N GLN A 593 -8.86 -8.58 -36.08
CA GLN A 593 -9.88 -8.46 -35.03
C GLN A 593 -11.30 -8.37 -35.60
N VAL A 594 -11.48 -7.65 -36.71
CA VAL A 594 -12.77 -7.55 -37.40
C VAL A 594 -13.16 -8.90 -38.04
N MET A 595 -12.19 -9.65 -38.61
CA MET A 595 -12.45 -11.01 -39.10
C MET A 595 -12.84 -11.98 -37.98
N GLN A 596 -12.30 -11.78 -36.77
CA GLN A 596 -12.67 -12.53 -35.55
C GLN A 596 -14.00 -12.07 -34.93
N GLN A 597 -14.72 -11.13 -35.54
CA GLN A 597 -15.98 -10.57 -35.03
C GLN A 597 -15.84 -9.98 -33.61
N SER A 598 -14.67 -9.41 -33.30
CA SER A 598 -14.41 -8.79 -31.99
C SER A 598 -15.37 -7.64 -31.70
N SER A 599 -15.90 -7.57 -30.48
CA SER A 599 -16.75 -6.48 -30.04
C SER A 599 -15.99 -5.17 -29.81
N PHE A 600 -14.65 -5.20 -29.71
CA PHE A 600 -13.83 -4.04 -29.38
C PHE A 600 -13.48 -3.13 -30.56
N TYR A 601 -13.85 -3.51 -31.79
CA TYR A 601 -13.45 -2.82 -33.02
C TYR A 601 -14.64 -2.63 -33.98
N THR A 602 -14.76 -1.44 -34.58
CA THR A 602 -15.76 -1.14 -35.62
C THR A 602 -15.13 -0.29 -36.73
N ARG A 603 -15.87 -0.05 -37.83
CA ARG A 603 -15.40 0.82 -38.94
C ARG A 603 -15.43 2.31 -38.60
N VAL A 604 -16.29 2.71 -37.67
CA VAL A 604 -16.47 4.10 -37.25
C VAL A 604 -16.19 4.16 -35.76
N GLU A 605 -14.99 4.62 -35.44
CA GLU A 605 -14.49 4.75 -34.07
C GLU A 605 -13.88 6.14 -33.85
N THR A 606 -13.99 6.67 -32.63
CA THR A 606 -13.34 7.93 -32.23
C THR A 606 -12.62 7.73 -30.91
N MET A 607 -11.33 8.08 -30.87
CA MET A 607 -10.52 8.02 -29.66
C MET A 607 -10.94 9.12 -28.69
N VAL A 608 -11.30 8.74 -27.46
CA VAL A 608 -11.71 9.67 -26.42
C VAL A 608 -10.51 10.07 -25.56
N THR A 609 -9.75 9.09 -25.08
CA THR A 609 -8.53 9.32 -24.29
C THR A 609 -7.62 8.08 -24.30
N LEU A 610 -6.38 8.28 -23.86
CA LEU A 610 -5.32 7.26 -23.77
C LEU A 610 -4.69 7.37 -22.38
N PHE A 611 -4.50 6.25 -21.67
CA PHE A 611 -3.96 6.23 -20.32
C PHE A 611 -3.24 4.90 -20.00
N TYR A 612 -2.36 4.91 -19.00
CA TYR A 612 -1.72 3.70 -18.49
C TYR A 612 -2.45 3.18 -17.25
N GLU A 613 -2.56 1.86 -17.16
CA GLU A 613 -3.06 1.14 -15.98
C GLU A 613 -2.24 -0.15 -15.83
N ASP A 614 -1.62 -0.35 -14.68
CA ASP A 614 -0.74 -1.51 -14.40
C ASP A 614 0.26 -1.81 -15.54
N HIS A 615 1.03 -0.79 -15.96
CA HIS A 615 2.01 -0.82 -17.07
C HIS A 615 1.44 -1.02 -18.48
N GLN A 616 0.14 -1.24 -18.61
CA GLN A 616 -0.50 -1.49 -19.90
C GLN A 616 -1.15 -0.22 -20.43
N LEU A 617 -1.00 0.01 -21.73
CA LEU A 617 -1.57 1.16 -22.42
C LEU A 617 -3.01 0.85 -22.82
N TYR A 618 -3.97 1.58 -22.25
CA TYR A 618 -5.39 1.46 -22.59
C TYR A 618 -5.87 2.66 -23.39
N GLN A 619 -6.79 2.37 -24.30
CA GLN A 619 -7.50 3.36 -25.10
C GLN A 619 -8.99 3.30 -24.76
N LEU A 620 -9.57 4.46 -24.46
CA LEU A 620 -11.03 4.62 -24.39
C LEU A 620 -11.54 5.09 -25.76
N VAL A 621 -12.44 4.32 -26.35
CA VAL A 621 -12.92 4.55 -27.71
C VAL A 621 -14.44 4.60 -27.72
N TYR A 622 -14.99 5.56 -28.45
CA TYR A 622 -16.40 5.61 -28.76
C TYR A 622 -16.65 4.86 -30.08
N LEU A 623 -17.45 3.80 -30.02
CA LEU A 623 -17.80 2.95 -31.15
C LEU A 623 -19.24 3.22 -31.57
N MET A 624 -19.47 3.36 -32.88
CA MET A 624 -20.82 3.49 -33.44
C MET A 624 -21.19 2.23 -34.22
N ASN A 625 -22.28 1.56 -33.83
CA ASN A 625 -22.79 0.37 -34.52
C ASN A 625 -24.31 0.47 -34.74
N GLY A 626 -24.76 0.52 -36.00
CA GLY A 626 -26.19 0.50 -36.34
C GLY A 626 -27.05 1.61 -35.75
N GLY A 627 -26.48 2.75 -35.36
CA GLY A 627 -27.21 3.87 -34.73
C GLY A 627 -27.04 3.95 -33.20
N GLN A 628 -26.49 2.92 -32.55
CA GLN A 628 -26.22 2.90 -31.11
C GLN A 628 -24.73 3.13 -30.83
N GLY A 629 -24.43 4.12 -30.00
CA GLY A 629 -23.09 4.44 -29.55
C GLY A 629 -22.73 3.74 -28.24
N ARG A 630 -21.48 3.30 -28.10
CA ARG A 630 -20.96 2.79 -26.82
C ARG A 630 -19.52 3.24 -26.58
N LEU A 631 -19.20 3.52 -25.31
CA LEU A 631 -17.82 3.69 -24.86
C LEU A 631 -17.23 2.33 -24.52
N VAL A 632 -16.02 2.06 -25.01
CA VAL A 632 -15.32 0.79 -24.79
C VAL A 632 -13.87 1.07 -24.44
N LYS A 633 -13.44 0.55 -23.30
CA LYS A 633 -12.03 0.45 -22.91
C LYS A 633 -11.42 -0.76 -23.59
N ARG A 634 -10.30 -0.58 -24.30
CA ARG A 634 -9.53 -1.67 -24.92
C ARG A 634 -8.03 -1.50 -24.70
N LEU A 635 -7.34 -2.63 -24.59
CA LEU A 635 -5.88 -2.67 -24.53
C LEU A 635 -5.28 -2.29 -25.89
N VAL A 636 -4.28 -1.41 -25.90
CA VAL A 636 -3.46 -1.12 -27.10
C VAL A 636 -2.36 -2.18 -27.18
N PRO A 637 -2.33 -3.02 -28.22
CA PRO A 637 -1.40 -4.15 -28.30
C PRO A 637 -0.01 -3.71 -28.79
N VAL A 638 0.67 -2.86 -28.01
CA VAL A 638 1.93 -2.20 -28.38
C VAL A 638 2.96 -3.22 -28.87
N GLU A 639 3.19 -4.29 -28.11
CA GLU A 639 4.19 -5.32 -28.43
C GLU A 639 3.88 -6.03 -29.75
N GLN A 640 2.60 -6.35 -30.01
CA GLN A 640 2.19 -7.00 -31.26
C GLN A 640 2.41 -6.09 -32.46
N LEU A 641 2.09 -4.79 -32.32
CA LEU A 641 2.28 -3.80 -33.37
C LEU A 641 3.75 -3.60 -33.70
N LEU A 642 4.61 -3.50 -32.68
CA LEU A 642 6.06 -3.37 -32.86
C LEU A 642 6.65 -4.61 -33.55
N MET A 643 6.15 -5.81 -33.22
CA MET A 643 6.55 -7.05 -33.88
C MET A 643 6.17 -7.03 -35.37
N TYR A 644 4.96 -6.58 -35.73
CA TYR A 644 4.51 -6.47 -37.12
C TYR A 644 5.22 -5.36 -37.91
N GLN A 645 5.80 -4.36 -37.24
CA GLN A 645 6.44 -3.20 -37.87
C GLN A 645 7.93 -3.43 -38.23
N GLN A 646 8.52 -4.57 -37.90
CA GLN A 646 9.95 -4.82 -38.12
C GLN A 646 10.37 -4.70 -39.60
N PRO A 647 11.48 -3.98 -39.91
CA PRO A 647 11.90 -3.73 -41.29
C PRO A 647 12.39 -5.01 -41.99
N GLY A 648 11.78 -5.34 -43.14
CA GLY A 648 12.10 -6.54 -43.92
C GLY A 648 11.08 -7.68 -43.80
N SER A 649 9.83 -7.37 -43.43
CA SER A 649 8.71 -8.30 -43.17
C SER A 649 8.30 -9.18 -44.37
N HIS A 650 9.17 -10.09 -44.80
CA HIS A 650 8.75 -11.36 -45.35
C HIS A 650 8.35 -12.23 -44.17
N TYR A 651 7.06 -12.23 -43.82
CA TYR A 651 6.52 -13.23 -42.90
C TYR A 651 6.65 -14.60 -43.58
N LEU A 652 7.27 -15.54 -42.88
CA LEU A 652 7.30 -16.93 -43.30
C LEU A 652 6.16 -17.64 -42.56
N LEU A 653 5.31 -18.34 -43.31
CA LEU A 653 4.33 -19.22 -42.68
C LEU A 653 5.06 -20.50 -42.28
N GLU A 654 5.41 -20.59 -41.01
CA GLU A 654 6.08 -21.75 -40.45
C GLU A 654 5.01 -22.73 -39.96
N ARG A 655 5.10 -23.97 -40.43
CA ARG A 655 4.12 -25.01 -40.13
C ARG A 655 4.44 -25.61 -38.76
N GLN A 656 3.75 -25.14 -37.72
CA GLN A 656 3.87 -25.67 -36.37
C GLN A 656 2.76 -26.70 -36.15
N GLY A 657 3.06 -27.97 -36.43
CA GLY A 657 2.05 -29.04 -36.47
C GLY A 657 1.09 -28.91 -37.66
N ASN A 658 -0.22 -28.86 -37.42
CA ASN A 658 -1.24 -28.69 -38.47
C ASN A 658 -1.57 -27.21 -38.77
N HIS A 659 -1.12 -26.26 -37.95
CA HIS A 659 -1.41 -24.83 -38.11
C HIS A 659 -0.24 -24.08 -38.76
N LEU A 660 -0.58 -23.08 -39.57
CA LEU A 660 0.38 -22.15 -40.13
C LEU A 660 0.53 -20.98 -39.16
N THR A 661 1.74 -20.76 -38.66
CA THR A 661 2.08 -19.66 -37.75
C THR A 661 2.91 -18.62 -38.48
N LEU A 662 2.67 -17.33 -38.20
CA LEU A 662 3.48 -16.24 -38.76
C LEU A 662 4.83 -16.21 -38.05
N SER A 663 5.91 -16.45 -38.79
CA SER A 663 7.29 -16.40 -38.32
C SER A 663 7.98 -15.17 -38.93
N PHE A 664 8.62 -14.37 -38.07
CA PHE A 664 9.28 -13.11 -38.44
C PHE A 664 10.80 -13.26 -38.38
N THR A 665 11.51 -12.46 -39.18
CA THR A 665 12.97 -12.37 -39.10
C THR A 665 13.39 -11.81 -37.73
N ASN A 666 13.84 -12.70 -36.86
CA ASN A 666 14.14 -12.34 -35.47
C ASN A 666 15.50 -11.60 -35.37
N PHE A 667 15.44 -10.29 -35.13
CA PHE A 667 16.58 -9.38 -34.89
C PHE A 667 17.06 -9.32 -33.43
N CYS A 668 16.46 -10.10 -32.53
CA CYS A 668 16.83 -10.10 -31.12
C CYS A 668 18.27 -10.62 -30.92
N PRO A 669 19.13 -9.90 -30.16
CA PRO A 669 20.50 -10.33 -29.85
C PRO A 669 20.60 -11.63 -29.04
N PHE A 670 19.52 -12.06 -28.38
CA PHE A 670 19.47 -13.27 -27.56
C PHE A 670 18.25 -14.14 -27.88
N THR A 671 18.25 -15.39 -27.40
CA THR A 671 17.10 -16.31 -27.55
C THR A 671 16.26 -16.42 -26.29
N VAL A 672 16.90 -16.38 -25.12
CA VAL A 672 16.22 -16.51 -23.83
C VAL A 672 16.91 -15.58 -22.83
N MET A 673 16.12 -14.78 -22.10
CA MET A 673 16.54 -14.04 -20.92
C MET A 673 15.76 -14.55 -19.70
N ARG A 674 16.44 -14.80 -18.58
CA ARG A 674 15.84 -15.21 -17.30
C ARG A 674 16.54 -14.54 -16.14
N LEU A 675 15.77 -14.13 -15.14
CA LEU A 675 16.30 -13.69 -13.87
C LEU A 675 16.55 -14.91 -12.96
N ARG A 676 17.62 -14.86 -12.17
CA ARG A 676 18.01 -15.89 -11.21
C ARG A 676 18.60 -15.25 -9.97
N ASP A 677 18.72 -16.05 -8.91
CA ASP A 677 19.38 -15.67 -7.65
C ASP A 677 18.80 -14.38 -7.04
N LEU A 678 17.49 -14.18 -7.19
CA LEU A 678 16.81 -13.06 -6.55
C LEU A 678 16.65 -13.35 -5.05
N PRO A 679 16.85 -12.35 -4.19
CA PRO A 679 16.63 -12.51 -2.76
C PRO A 679 15.14 -12.59 -2.44
N ASP A 680 14.83 -13.01 -1.22
CA ASP A 680 13.46 -13.09 -0.71
C ASP A 680 12.81 -11.68 -0.77
N PRO A 681 11.67 -11.50 -1.46
CA PRO A 681 11.15 -10.15 -1.78
C PRO A 681 10.85 -9.30 -0.55
N GLN A 682 10.44 -9.91 0.56
CA GLN A 682 9.95 -9.21 1.75
C GLN A 682 10.96 -8.24 2.38
N ILE A 683 12.25 -8.60 2.30
CA ILE A 683 13.35 -7.76 2.80
C ILE A 683 13.34 -6.40 2.10
N TYR A 684 13.00 -6.39 0.81
CA TYR A 684 13.15 -5.23 -0.07
C TYR A 684 11.84 -4.58 -0.48
N THR A 685 10.73 -5.31 -0.61
CA THR A 685 9.40 -4.73 -0.93
C THR A 685 8.71 -4.16 0.29
N ARG A 686 9.12 -4.59 1.49
CA ARG A 686 8.59 -4.15 2.78
C ARG A 686 7.06 -4.36 2.91
N GLN A 687 6.54 -5.34 2.18
CA GLN A 687 5.12 -5.67 2.15
C GLN A 687 4.79 -6.78 3.15
N GLU A 688 3.91 -6.49 4.11
CA GLU A 688 3.36 -7.48 5.04
C GLU A 688 2.29 -8.31 4.34
N ARG A 689 2.45 -9.63 4.35
CA ARG A 689 1.57 -10.56 3.65
C ARG A 689 0.88 -11.49 4.63
N TYR A 690 -0.43 -11.58 4.53
CA TYR A 690 -1.26 -12.49 5.31
C TYR A 690 -1.94 -13.50 4.40
N ARG A 691 -2.20 -14.67 4.96
CA ARG A 691 -2.98 -15.72 4.33
C ARG A 691 -4.19 -16.04 5.21
N ALA A 692 -5.36 -16.16 4.58
CA ALA A 692 -6.60 -16.54 5.24
C ALA A 692 -7.37 -17.51 4.34
N HIS A 693 -7.89 -18.59 4.92
CA HIS A 693 -8.76 -19.53 4.21
C HIS A 693 -10.15 -19.53 4.83
N PRO A 694 -11.20 -19.82 4.03
CA PRO A 694 -12.53 -19.99 4.59
C PRO A 694 -12.53 -21.17 5.57
N PRO A 695 -13.32 -21.08 6.64
CA PRO A 695 -13.37 -22.15 7.62
C PRO A 695 -14.00 -23.40 6.99
N ARG A 696 -13.58 -24.60 7.39
CA ARG A 696 -14.06 -25.85 6.78
C ARG A 696 -15.48 -26.13 7.20
N VAL A 697 -16.38 -26.28 6.24
CA VAL A 697 -17.77 -26.66 6.49
C VAL A 697 -17.85 -28.19 6.64
N LEU A 698 -18.58 -28.64 7.65
CA LEU A 698 -18.76 -30.08 7.94
C LEU A 698 -19.91 -30.72 7.16
N GLU A 699 -20.66 -29.92 6.41
CA GLU A 699 -21.72 -30.39 5.52
C GLU A 699 -21.13 -31.23 4.36
N PRO A 700 -21.69 -32.41 4.05
CA PRO A 700 -21.17 -33.29 3.00
C PRO A 700 -21.12 -32.65 1.61
N SER A 701 -21.97 -31.65 1.37
CA SER A 701 -22.06 -30.89 0.14
C SER A 701 -20.85 -29.97 -0.09
N GLY A 702 -20.13 -29.60 0.99
CA GLY A 702 -18.97 -28.71 0.95
C GLY A 702 -19.28 -27.24 0.62
N PHE A 703 -20.56 -26.86 0.55
CA PHE A 703 -20.98 -25.48 0.32
C PHE A 703 -21.07 -24.70 1.63
N HIS A 704 -20.77 -23.40 1.54
CA HIS A 704 -20.96 -22.48 2.65
C HIS A 704 -22.41 -21.97 2.73
N ASP A 705 -22.81 -21.64 3.96
CA ASP A 705 -24.05 -20.95 4.32
C ASP A 705 -23.75 -19.52 4.82
N GLN A 706 -24.81 -18.76 5.16
CA GLN A 706 -24.65 -17.38 5.61
C GLN A 706 -23.86 -17.28 6.93
N ASN A 707 -23.99 -18.26 7.83
CA ASN A 707 -23.29 -18.29 9.11
C ASN A 707 -21.80 -18.57 8.93
N SER A 708 -21.41 -19.57 8.14
CA SER A 708 -20.01 -19.88 7.86
C SER A 708 -19.30 -18.77 7.09
N LEU A 709 -20.00 -18.08 6.17
CA LEU A 709 -19.47 -16.86 5.56
C LEU A 709 -19.31 -15.74 6.58
N ALA A 710 -20.27 -15.54 7.51
CA ALA A 710 -20.14 -14.58 8.59
C ALA A 710 -18.92 -14.86 9.49
N VAL A 711 -18.69 -16.13 9.84
CA VAL A 711 -17.48 -16.56 10.55
C VAL A 711 -16.24 -16.19 9.73
N TYR A 712 -16.22 -16.49 8.42
CA TYR A 712 -15.06 -16.18 7.57
C TYR A 712 -14.69 -14.69 7.59
N GLN A 713 -15.65 -13.78 7.37
CA GLN A 713 -15.35 -12.34 7.43
C GLN A 713 -14.96 -11.87 8.83
N GLY A 714 -15.58 -12.41 9.89
CA GLY A 714 -15.24 -12.05 11.27
C GLY A 714 -13.79 -12.41 11.60
N LEU A 715 -13.32 -13.59 11.16
CA LEU A 715 -11.94 -14.03 11.32
C LEU A 715 -10.97 -13.14 10.53
N VAL A 716 -11.31 -12.77 9.29
CA VAL A 716 -10.50 -11.85 8.47
C VAL A 716 -10.44 -10.46 9.11
N TYR A 717 -11.56 -9.94 9.61
CA TYR A 717 -11.60 -8.67 10.35
C TYR A 717 -10.69 -8.72 11.57
N TYR A 718 -10.79 -9.78 12.38
CA TYR A 718 -9.98 -9.92 13.58
C TYR A 718 -8.49 -10.05 13.26
N LEU A 719 -8.12 -10.72 12.17
CA LEU A 719 -6.74 -10.76 11.68
C LEU A 719 -6.19 -9.36 11.38
N LEU A 720 -6.97 -8.53 10.68
CA LEU A 720 -6.60 -7.15 10.36
C LEU A 720 -6.60 -6.24 11.60
N PHE A 721 -7.52 -6.47 12.55
CA PHE A 721 -7.53 -5.82 13.84
C PHE A 721 -6.26 -6.12 14.64
N LEU A 722 -5.85 -7.39 14.72
CA LEU A 722 -4.59 -7.79 15.36
C LEU A 722 -3.38 -7.12 14.72
N HIS A 723 -3.33 -7.05 13.39
CA HIS A 723 -2.30 -6.30 12.68
C HIS A 723 -2.26 -4.83 13.14
N SER A 724 -3.41 -4.15 13.21
CA SER A 724 -3.48 -2.75 13.66
C SER A 724 -3.06 -2.56 15.13
N LYS A 725 -3.41 -3.51 16.01
CA LYS A 725 -3.11 -3.48 17.46
C LYS A 725 -1.64 -3.79 17.77
N TYR A 726 -0.90 -4.38 16.83
CA TYR A 726 0.47 -4.87 17.05
C TYR A 726 1.52 -3.74 17.13
N HIS A 727 1.18 -2.50 16.77
CA HIS A 727 2.07 -1.35 16.89
C HIS A 727 2.15 -0.83 18.34
N LYS A 728 2.76 -1.62 19.24
CA LYS A 728 2.95 -1.29 20.66
C LYS A 728 4.39 -0.86 20.96
N PRO A 729 4.63 0.00 21.97
CA PRO A 729 5.98 0.39 22.36
C PRO A 729 6.80 -0.76 22.99
N TYR A 730 6.12 -1.73 23.58
CA TYR A 730 6.73 -2.89 24.24
C TYR A 730 6.94 -4.05 23.27
N ALA A 731 8.05 -4.78 23.42
CA ALA A 731 8.35 -5.95 22.62
C ALA A 731 7.55 -7.18 23.10
N ASP A 732 6.87 -7.86 22.17
CA ASP A 732 6.36 -9.21 22.43
C ASP A 732 7.50 -10.24 22.29
N PRO A 733 7.47 -11.36 23.05
CA PRO A 733 8.44 -12.45 22.92
C PRO A 733 8.40 -13.14 21.56
N VAL A 734 7.29 -13.02 20.81
CA VAL A 734 7.09 -13.60 19.49
C VAL A 734 6.63 -12.51 18.54
N HIS A 735 7.34 -12.37 17.41
CA HIS A 735 7.22 -11.26 16.46
C HIS A 735 6.02 -11.35 15.50
N ASP A 736 5.00 -12.13 15.87
CA ASP A 736 3.82 -12.41 15.05
C ASP A 736 2.55 -11.82 15.65
N SER A 737 1.84 -10.98 14.88
CA SER A 737 0.55 -10.41 15.28
C SER A 737 -0.52 -11.46 15.58
N THR A 738 -0.45 -12.63 14.93
CA THR A 738 -1.37 -13.75 15.14
C THR A 738 -1.00 -14.61 16.35
N TRP A 739 0.20 -14.44 16.91
CA TRP A 739 0.64 -15.23 18.07
C TRP A 739 -0.33 -15.11 19.25
N ARG A 740 -0.75 -13.89 19.59
CA ARG A 740 -1.70 -13.65 20.70
C ARG A 740 -3.04 -14.34 20.47
N TRP A 741 -3.47 -14.43 19.22
CA TRP A 741 -4.70 -15.12 18.84
C TRP A 741 -4.65 -16.60 19.20
N TRP A 742 -3.52 -17.25 18.90
CA TRP A 742 -3.42 -18.70 18.90
C TRP A 742 -2.66 -19.29 20.10
N LYS A 743 -1.84 -18.51 20.82
CA LYS A 743 -0.91 -18.98 21.87
C LYS A 743 -1.56 -19.94 22.86
N ASN A 744 -2.68 -19.54 23.46
CA ASN A 744 -3.32 -20.32 24.52
C ASN A 744 -4.17 -21.49 23.98
N LYS A 745 -4.55 -21.45 22.70
CA LYS A 745 -5.48 -22.40 22.06
C LYS A 745 -4.78 -23.45 21.22
N LYS A 746 -3.51 -23.22 20.88
CA LYS A 746 -2.68 -24.17 20.12
C LYS A 746 -2.51 -25.50 20.84
N VAL A 747 -2.58 -25.49 22.18
CA VAL A 747 -2.55 -26.70 23.01
C VAL A 747 -3.78 -27.58 22.74
N ASP A 748 -4.93 -26.98 22.45
CA ASP A 748 -6.21 -27.67 22.24
C ASP A 748 -6.53 -27.89 20.75
N GLN A 749 -5.57 -27.68 19.85
CA GLN A 749 -5.78 -27.83 18.41
C GLN A 749 -6.32 -29.22 18.02
N ASP A 750 -5.73 -30.27 18.59
CA ASP A 750 -6.15 -31.67 18.34
C ASP A 750 -7.57 -31.94 18.88
N TYR A 751 -7.95 -31.29 19.99
CA TYR A 751 -9.28 -31.39 20.56
C TYR A 751 -10.34 -30.76 19.63
N TYR A 752 -10.08 -29.56 19.11
CA TYR A 752 -10.98 -28.90 18.15
C TYR A 752 -11.11 -29.69 16.84
N PHE A 753 -10.01 -30.25 16.35
CA PHE A 753 -10.03 -31.13 15.18
C PHE A 753 -10.83 -32.41 15.44
N TYR A 754 -10.67 -33.02 16.61
CA TYR A 754 -11.45 -34.19 17.02
C TYR A 754 -12.96 -33.91 17.02
N LEU A 755 -13.41 -32.81 17.65
CA LEU A 755 -14.83 -32.44 17.68
C LEU A 755 -15.40 -32.23 16.27
N ALA A 756 -14.67 -31.51 15.43
CA ALA A 756 -15.05 -31.28 14.04
C ALA A 756 -15.16 -32.58 13.24
N SER A 757 -14.17 -33.47 13.35
CA SER A 757 -14.16 -34.76 12.65
C SER A 757 -15.30 -35.69 13.04
N ASN A 758 -15.85 -35.52 14.26
CA ASN A 758 -16.98 -36.29 14.78
C ASN A 758 -18.33 -35.57 14.61
N LEU A 759 -18.38 -34.45 13.86
CA LEU A 759 -19.58 -33.64 13.65
C LEU A 759 -20.21 -33.12 14.96
N GLN A 760 -19.38 -32.88 15.97
CA GLN A 760 -19.80 -32.41 17.30
C GLN A 760 -19.58 -30.90 17.49
N SER A 761 -19.17 -30.18 16.44
CA SER A 761 -18.95 -28.73 16.52
C SER A 761 -20.27 -27.96 16.57
N ALA A 762 -20.40 -26.97 17.46
CA ALA A 762 -21.63 -26.23 17.73
C ALA A 762 -22.21 -25.45 16.54
N SER A 763 -21.43 -25.17 15.49
CA SER A 763 -21.89 -24.43 14.29
C SER A 763 -21.53 -25.10 12.96
N ASN A 764 -21.31 -26.42 12.94
CA ASN A 764 -20.95 -27.20 11.73
C ASN A 764 -19.74 -26.65 10.94
N VAL A 765 -18.85 -25.94 11.62
CA VAL A 765 -17.71 -25.25 11.01
C VAL A 765 -16.46 -25.55 11.83
N HIS A 766 -15.35 -25.79 11.15
CA HIS A 766 -14.03 -26.01 11.76
C HIS A 766 -13.04 -24.95 11.28
N ILE A 767 -12.41 -24.26 12.23
CA ILE A 767 -11.42 -23.22 11.97
C ILE A 767 -10.03 -23.84 12.10
N ASP A 768 -9.31 -23.92 10.98
CA ASP A 768 -7.92 -24.34 10.97
C ASP A 768 -7.02 -23.15 11.31
N MET A 769 -6.38 -23.17 12.48
CA MET A 769 -5.54 -22.07 12.97
C MET A 769 -4.35 -21.79 12.05
N ALA A 770 -3.78 -22.84 11.43
CA ALA A 770 -2.65 -22.70 10.51
C ALA A 770 -3.04 -22.02 9.18
N SER A 771 -4.34 -21.89 8.93
CA SER A 771 -4.87 -21.26 7.72
C SER A 771 -4.91 -19.73 7.80
N TYR A 772 -4.63 -19.15 8.98
CA TYR A 772 -4.58 -17.71 9.29
C TYR A 772 -3.20 -17.34 9.85
N GLU A 773 -2.28 -16.99 8.96
CA GLU A 773 -0.89 -16.71 9.32
C GLU A 773 -0.34 -15.50 8.56
N LYS A 774 0.73 -14.93 9.10
CA LYS A 774 1.58 -13.97 8.40
C LYS A 774 2.70 -14.72 7.71
N ILE A 775 2.92 -14.43 6.43
CA ILE A 775 3.97 -15.05 5.62
C ILE A 775 5.26 -14.26 5.85
N TYR A 776 6.38 -14.94 6.16
CA TYR A 776 7.70 -14.31 6.39
C TYR A 776 8.80 -14.80 5.44
N ASP A 777 8.60 -15.93 4.75
CA ASP A 777 9.60 -16.64 3.95
C ASP A 777 9.19 -16.80 2.48
N LEU A 778 8.64 -15.73 1.88
CA LEU A 778 8.23 -15.75 0.49
C LEU A 778 9.44 -15.88 -0.46
N LYS A 779 9.35 -16.82 -1.41
CA LYS A 779 10.33 -16.96 -2.49
C LYS A 779 9.96 -16.13 -3.71
N ALA A 780 10.97 -15.52 -4.34
CA ALA A 780 10.80 -14.74 -5.56
C ALA A 780 10.39 -15.63 -6.74
N GLU A 781 9.36 -15.23 -7.48
CA GLU A 781 8.83 -15.97 -8.64
C GLU A 781 9.61 -15.73 -9.94
N HIS A 782 10.93 -15.48 -9.86
CA HIS A 782 11.79 -15.09 -11.01
C HIS A 782 11.43 -13.76 -11.69
N GLU A 783 10.68 -12.90 -11.00
CA GLU A 783 10.34 -11.53 -11.42
C GLU A 783 10.95 -10.52 -10.44
N LEU A 784 11.32 -9.34 -10.93
CA LEU A 784 11.79 -8.24 -10.08
C LEU A 784 10.62 -7.63 -9.30
N PRO A 785 10.86 -7.14 -8.08
CA PRO A 785 9.83 -6.46 -7.29
C PRO A 785 9.39 -5.12 -7.92
N GLU A 786 8.16 -4.69 -7.60
CA GLU A 786 7.58 -3.41 -8.06
C GLU A 786 8.39 -2.19 -7.57
N SER A 787 8.94 -2.27 -6.37
CA SER A 787 9.88 -1.29 -5.82
C SER A 787 10.85 -1.95 -4.82
N ILE A 788 12.02 -1.35 -4.64
CA ILE A 788 13.06 -1.82 -3.71
C ILE A 788 13.38 -0.71 -2.72
N TYR A 789 13.29 -1.03 -1.43
CA TYR A 789 13.73 -0.14 -0.35
C TYR A 789 15.18 -0.45 0.03
N LEU A 790 16.01 0.59 0.10
CA LEU A 790 17.41 0.51 0.52
C LEU A 790 17.65 1.41 1.75
N ASP A 791 18.15 0.80 2.83
CA ASP A 791 18.70 1.51 3.98
C ASP A 791 20.20 1.78 3.75
N LYS A 792 20.81 2.54 4.65
CA LYS A 792 22.19 3.01 4.56
C LYS A 792 23.19 1.88 4.38
N GLY A 793 23.91 1.91 3.26
CA GLY A 793 24.94 0.93 2.91
C GLY A 793 24.41 -0.48 2.61
N THR A 794 23.10 -0.65 2.42
CA THR A 794 22.52 -1.92 2.00
C THR A 794 22.70 -2.12 0.50
N SER A 795 22.62 -3.39 0.06
CA SER A 795 22.75 -3.75 -1.36
C SER A 795 21.72 -4.77 -1.79
N TYR A 796 21.23 -4.64 -3.02
CA TYR A 796 20.36 -5.60 -3.68
C TYR A 796 21.10 -6.27 -4.84
N GLY A 797 21.21 -7.61 -4.81
CA GLY A 797 21.92 -8.40 -5.83
C GLY A 797 20.99 -9.38 -6.55
N PHE A 798 21.13 -9.49 -7.86
CA PHE A 798 20.42 -10.49 -8.68
C PHE A 798 21.24 -10.89 -9.91
N SER A 799 20.85 -11.96 -10.61
CA SER A 799 21.55 -12.40 -11.81
C SER A 799 20.66 -12.47 -13.05
N ILE A 800 21.20 -12.04 -14.19
CA ILE A 800 20.55 -12.08 -15.49
C ILE A 800 21.25 -13.14 -16.34
N PHE A 801 20.53 -14.20 -16.64
CA PHE A 801 20.98 -15.29 -17.50
C PHE A 801 20.46 -15.07 -18.93
N VAL A 802 21.38 -14.90 -19.88
CA VAL A 802 21.06 -14.65 -21.29
C VAL A 802 21.67 -15.74 -22.18
N THR A 803 20.86 -16.39 -23.00
CA THR A 803 21.34 -17.35 -24.02
C THR A 803 21.54 -16.63 -25.35
N VAL A 804 22.74 -16.72 -25.91
CA VAL A 804 23.12 -15.99 -27.14
C VAL A 804 22.87 -16.86 -28.38
N ARG A 805 22.54 -16.22 -29.50
CA ARG A 805 22.24 -16.89 -30.78
C ARG A 805 23.50 -17.05 -31.65
N GLY A 806 23.81 -18.26 -32.10
CA GLY A 806 24.83 -18.54 -33.14
C GLY A 806 26.30 -18.27 -32.75
N HIS A 807 27.16 -17.98 -33.74
CA HIS A 807 28.59 -17.64 -33.61
C HIS A 807 28.85 -16.20 -33.07
N SER A 808 28.18 -15.84 -31.98
CA SER A 808 28.23 -14.50 -31.35
C SER A 808 29.21 -14.41 -30.18
N LEU A 809 29.98 -15.46 -29.96
CA LEU A 809 31.20 -15.47 -29.15
C LEU A 809 32.38 -15.37 -30.12
N GLU A 810 33.05 -14.22 -30.15
CA GLU A 810 34.23 -14.02 -30.99
C GLU A 810 35.50 -14.33 -30.20
N PHE A 811 36.35 -15.18 -30.78
CA PHE A 811 37.72 -15.40 -30.31
C PHE A 811 38.61 -14.32 -30.93
N GLN A 812 39.12 -13.39 -30.12
CA GLN A 812 40.21 -12.52 -30.55
C GLN A 812 41.52 -13.01 -29.91
N PRO A 813 42.53 -13.42 -30.71
CA PRO A 813 43.87 -13.64 -30.20
C PRO A 813 44.55 -12.28 -29.97
N GLU A 814 44.84 -11.93 -28.72
CA GLU A 814 45.80 -10.84 -28.45
C GLU A 814 47.20 -11.27 -28.91
N ARG A 815 47.93 -10.32 -29.51
CA ARG A 815 49.33 -10.51 -29.95
C ARG A 815 50.32 -10.54 -28.78
N VAL A 816 50.02 -11.22 -27.68
CA VAL A 816 50.99 -11.61 -26.63
C VAL A 816 50.47 -12.89 -25.98
N LEU A 817 51.28 -13.96 -25.99
CA LEU A 817 50.99 -15.20 -25.26
C LEU A 817 50.82 -14.89 -23.76
N THR A 818 49.58 -14.94 -23.24
CA THR A 818 49.21 -15.65 -21.97
C THR A 818 47.76 -15.45 -21.51
N THR A 819 46.91 -14.62 -22.14
CA THR A 819 45.48 -14.50 -21.74
C THR A 819 44.54 -14.50 -22.95
N LEU A 820 43.71 -15.55 -23.06
CA LEU A 820 42.57 -15.59 -24.00
C LEU A 820 41.39 -14.81 -23.41
N GLU A 821 41.14 -13.59 -23.87
CA GLU A 821 39.91 -12.86 -23.52
C GLU A 821 38.77 -13.25 -24.47
N LEU A 822 37.82 -14.02 -23.95
CA LEU A 822 36.58 -14.37 -24.63
C LEU A 822 35.57 -13.22 -24.52
N ARG A 823 35.09 -12.67 -25.65
CA ARG A 823 34.08 -11.60 -25.65
C ARG A 823 32.75 -12.08 -26.23
N SER A 824 31.66 -11.77 -25.53
CA SER A 824 30.30 -11.89 -26.06
C SER A 824 29.91 -10.64 -26.84
N LYS A 825 29.08 -10.80 -27.89
CA LYS A 825 28.42 -9.67 -28.58
C LYS A 825 27.22 -9.08 -27.81
N VAL A 826 26.82 -9.72 -26.71
CA VAL A 826 25.73 -9.24 -25.84
C VAL A 826 26.36 -8.51 -24.67
N ASP A 827 25.97 -7.26 -24.52
CA ASP A 827 26.37 -6.36 -23.44
C ASP A 827 25.14 -5.90 -22.66
N LEU A 828 25.37 -5.57 -21.39
CA LEU A 828 24.37 -5.01 -20.48
C LEU A 828 24.68 -3.53 -20.24
N GLY A 829 23.70 -2.66 -20.51
CA GLY A 829 23.74 -1.24 -20.16
C GLY A 829 23.00 -0.98 -18.85
N VAL A 830 23.57 -0.15 -17.99
CA VAL A 830 22.92 0.31 -16.76
C VAL A 830 22.89 1.84 -16.77
N VAL A 831 21.76 2.42 -16.42
CA VAL A 831 21.60 3.88 -16.25
C VAL A 831 21.08 4.14 -14.84
N LEU A 832 21.72 5.06 -14.13
CA LEU A 832 21.38 5.49 -12.77
C LEU A 832 20.76 6.88 -12.84
N ALA A 833 19.65 7.08 -12.14
CA ALA A 833 19.05 8.40 -11.98
C ALA A 833 19.91 9.30 -11.07
N ASP A 834 20.33 8.77 -9.90
CA ASP A 834 21.10 9.50 -8.89
C ASP A 834 22.45 8.81 -8.64
N ALA A 835 23.42 9.08 -9.52
CA ALA A 835 24.76 8.49 -9.44
C ALA A 835 25.57 8.92 -8.21
N ASP A 836 25.18 10.02 -7.54
CA ASP A 836 25.83 10.48 -6.30
C ASP A 836 25.41 9.63 -5.09
N CYS A 837 24.26 8.94 -5.19
CA CYS A 837 23.66 8.18 -4.10
C CYS A 837 23.81 6.68 -4.26
N ILE A 838 23.72 6.19 -5.50
CA ILE A 838 23.73 4.76 -5.80
C ILE A 838 24.98 4.41 -6.60
N GLU A 839 25.49 3.22 -6.33
CA GLU A 839 26.46 2.54 -7.17
C GLU A 839 25.87 1.22 -7.68
N VAL A 840 26.17 0.88 -8.94
CA VAL A 840 25.85 -0.43 -9.49
C VAL A 840 27.11 -1.11 -10.00
N VAL A 841 27.32 -2.33 -9.55
CA VAL A 841 28.43 -3.20 -9.97
C VAL A 841 27.85 -4.33 -10.82
N VAL A 842 28.43 -4.54 -12.00
CA VAL A 842 28.01 -5.61 -12.93
C VAL A 842 29.19 -6.53 -13.20
N ASN A 843 29.08 -7.79 -12.76
CA ASN A 843 30.10 -8.82 -13.02
C ASN A 843 29.60 -9.78 -14.09
N GLN A 844 30.36 -9.91 -15.18
CA GLN A 844 30.02 -10.78 -16.31
C GLN A 844 30.77 -12.11 -16.25
N LYS A 845 30.06 -13.22 -16.47
CA LYS A 845 30.62 -14.55 -16.65
C LYS A 845 30.07 -15.21 -17.90
N VAL A 846 30.96 -15.55 -18.84
CA VAL A 846 30.59 -16.25 -20.08
C VAL A 846 30.64 -17.77 -19.88
N LEU A 847 29.56 -18.47 -20.22
CA LEU A 847 29.39 -19.91 -20.09
C LEU A 847 29.38 -20.57 -21.49
N ILE A 848 30.56 -20.93 -21.97
CA ILE A 848 30.77 -21.48 -23.33
C ILE A 848 29.92 -22.74 -23.57
N ASN A 849 29.92 -23.68 -22.63
CA ASN A 849 29.20 -24.96 -22.78
C ASN A 849 27.68 -24.81 -22.98
N ARG A 850 27.11 -23.64 -22.64
CA ARG A 850 25.68 -23.35 -22.73
C ARG A 850 25.37 -22.22 -23.72
N ASN A 851 26.36 -21.70 -24.45
CA ASN A 851 26.25 -20.49 -25.27
C ASN A 851 25.52 -19.35 -24.54
N SER A 852 25.82 -19.15 -23.26
CA SER A 852 25.10 -18.22 -22.41
C SER A 852 26.03 -17.28 -21.65
N VAL A 853 25.52 -16.13 -21.26
CA VAL A 853 26.21 -15.14 -20.43
C VAL A 853 25.39 -14.93 -19.16
N LEU A 854 26.07 -14.92 -18.02
CA LEU A 854 25.50 -14.62 -16.72
C LEU A 854 26.03 -13.27 -16.26
N PHE A 855 25.14 -12.31 -16.03
CA PHE A 855 25.47 -11.01 -15.45
C PHE A 855 25.01 -10.99 -14.00
N TRP A 856 25.91 -10.76 -13.07
CA TRP A 856 25.59 -10.49 -11.67
C TRP A 856 25.49 -8.97 -11.49
N VAL A 857 24.31 -8.48 -11.15
CA VAL A 857 24.04 -7.06 -10.94
C VAL A 857 23.88 -6.83 -9.44
N THR A 858 24.64 -5.89 -8.87
CA THR A 858 24.55 -5.50 -7.47
C THR A 858 24.36 -3.99 -7.38
N ILE A 859 23.24 -3.58 -6.81
CA ILE A 859 22.86 -2.19 -6.53
C ILE A 859 23.23 -1.89 -5.08
N HIS A 860 23.92 -0.79 -4.80
CA HIS A 860 24.47 -0.46 -3.48
C HIS A 860 24.31 1.03 -3.14
N ASP A 861 23.90 1.34 -1.91
CA ASP A 861 23.83 2.72 -1.38
C ASP A 861 25.20 3.24 -0.92
N LYS A 862 25.57 4.46 -1.36
CA LYS A 862 26.86 5.11 -1.06
C LYS A 862 26.95 5.73 0.35
N ARG A 863 25.90 5.63 1.17
CA ARG A 863 25.83 6.12 2.57
C ARG A 863 25.85 7.64 2.75
N SER A 864 25.68 8.42 1.68
CA SER A 864 25.93 9.87 1.68
C SER A 864 24.71 10.75 1.39
N CYS A 865 23.60 10.20 0.91
CA CYS A 865 22.58 11.04 0.27
C CYS A 865 21.40 11.44 1.13
N PHE A 866 21.14 10.76 2.23
CA PHE A 866 19.91 10.95 2.98
C PHE A 866 20.17 11.14 4.47
N ASP A 867 19.39 12.02 5.09
CA ASP A 867 19.39 12.23 6.53
C ASP A 867 18.52 11.18 7.25
N GLN A 868 18.60 11.11 8.57
CA GLN A 868 17.74 10.18 9.29
C GLN A 868 16.27 10.63 9.25
N GLY A 869 15.39 9.72 8.86
CA GLY A 869 13.94 9.91 8.82
C GLY A 869 13.19 8.79 9.52
N LEU A 870 11.94 9.06 9.90
CA LEU A 870 11.05 8.04 10.44
C LEU A 870 10.79 6.94 9.41
N SER A 871 10.54 5.72 9.88
CA SER A 871 10.26 4.54 9.04
C SER A 871 9.15 4.79 8.02
N GLY A 872 9.47 4.70 6.72
CA GLY A 872 8.55 4.92 5.61
C GLY A 872 8.39 6.39 5.17
N HIS A 873 8.93 7.35 5.93
CA HIS A 873 8.74 8.77 5.67
C HIS A 873 9.92 9.39 4.90
N HIS A 874 9.61 10.43 4.12
CA HIS A 874 10.58 11.25 3.37
C HIS A 874 11.52 10.45 2.44
N LEU A 875 11.08 9.31 1.90
CA LEU A 875 11.93 8.46 1.07
C LEU A 875 12.33 9.15 -0.24
N MET A 876 13.63 9.08 -0.57
CA MET A 876 14.12 9.54 -1.86
C MET A 876 13.71 8.54 -2.95
N LYS A 877 12.94 9.02 -3.94
CA LYS A 877 12.52 8.25 -5.11
C LYS A 877 13.63 8.31 -6.16
N THR A 878 14.07 7.16 -6.64
CA THR A 878 15.11 7.04 -7.68
C THR A 878 14.91 5.74 -8.47
N SER A 879 15.72 5.46 -9.49
CA SER A 879 15.57 4.26 -10.30
C SER A 879 16.87 3.81 -10.95
N VAL A 880 16.91 2.52 -11.28
CA VAL A 880 17.97 1.89 -12.06
C VAL A 880 17.36 1.26 -13.29
N LEU A 881 17.83 1.67 -14.46
CA LEU A 881 17.46 1.05 -15.74
C LEU A 881 18.54 0.06 -16.16
N VAL A 882 18.18 -1.22 -16.26
CA VAL A 882 19.05 -2.28 -16.75
C VAL A 882 18.52 -2.76 -18.11
N LYS A 883 19.33 -2.58 -19.16
CA LYS A 883 18.94 -2.96 -20.53
C LYS A 883 19.96 -3.84 -21.22
N VAL A 884 19.48 -4.83 -21.96
CA VAL A 884 20.30 -5.60 -22.89
C VAL A 884 20.42 -4.79 -24.18
N VAL A 885 21.65 -4.48 -24.57
CA VAL A 885 21.91 -3.60 -25.72
C VAL A 885 21.36 -4.23 -27.00
N GLY A 886 20.56 -3.47 -27.76
CA GLY A 886 19.92 -3.91 -28.99
C GLY A 886 18.62 -4.71 -28.83
N ALA A 887 18.08 -4.83 -27.61
CA ALA A 887 16.86 -5.61 -27.35
C ALA A 887 15.54 -4.84 -27.61
N VAL A 888 15.53 -3.53 -27.32
CA VAL A 888 14.32 -2.68 -27.39
C VAL A 888 13.70 -2.70 -28.80
N GLY A 889 12.40 -3.01 -28.88
CA GLY A 889 11.65 -3.12 -30.13
C GLY A 889 12.01 -4.34 -31.00
N HIS A 890 12.91 -5.21 -30.55
CA HIS A 890 13.40 -6.37 -31.31
C HIS A 890 13.21 -7.72 -30.61
N CYS A 891 13.24 -7.75 -29.27
CA CYS A 891 13.11 -8.95 -28.47
C CYS A 891 11.71 -9.08 -27.87
N PHE A 892 10.98 -10.13 -28.28
CA PHE A 892 9.65 -10.43 -27.77
C PHE A 892 9.58 -11.87 -27.28
N GLN A 893 8.91 -12.09 -26.15
CA GLN A 893 8.61 -13.40 -25.59
C GLN A 893 7.10 -13.61 -25.60
N ASN A 894 6.67 -14.78 -26.08
CA ASN A 894 5.28 -15.18 -25.95
C ASN A 894 5.08 -15.81 -24.56
N THR A 895 4.21 -15.21 -23.75
CA THR A 895 3.85 -15.68 -22.41
C THR A 895 2.38 -16.09 -22.38
N HIS A 896 1.94 -16.77 -21.33
CA HIS A 896 0.52 -17.08 -21.14
C HIS A 896 -0.36 -15.83 -20.95
N ARG A 897 0.25 -14.66 -20.63
CA ARG A 897 -0.44 -13.36 -20.52
C ARG A 897 -0.43 -12.58 -21.84
N GLY A 898 0.22 -13.11 -22.88
CA GLY A 898 0.39 -12.44 -24.17
C GLY A 898 1.86 -12.19 -24.52
N LEU A 899 2.07 -11.41 -25.56
CA LEU A 899 3.40 -11.04 -26.05
C LEU A 899 4.00 -9.95 -25.15
N HIS A 900 5.22 -10.16 -24.66
CA HIS A 900 5.92 -9.20 -23.80
C HIS A 900 7.30 -8.86 -24.36
N MET A 901 7.69 -7.59 -24.31
CA MET A 901 9.01 -7.14 -24.74
C MET A 901 10.07 -7.50 -23.70
N GLN A 902 11.19 -8.09 -24.11
CA GLN A 902 12.28 -8.47 -23.20
C GLN A 902 13.50 -7.57 -23.33
N GLY A 903 14.28 -7.48 -22.25
CA GLY A 903 15.60 -6.85 -22.26
C GLY A 903 15.62 -5.39 -21.80
N ASN A 904 14.52 -4.84 -21.29
CA ASN A 904 14.51 -3.55 -20.60
C ASN A 904 13.87 -3.74 -19.21
N LEU A 905 14.61 -3.46 -18.15
CA LEU A 905 14.19 -3.62 -16.76
C LEU A 905 14.38 -2.28 -16.05
N MET A 906 13.29 -1.54 -15.81
CA MET A 906 13.34 -0.39 -14.91
C MET A 906 13.00 -0.83 -13.49
N ILE A 907 13.87 -0.49 -12.54
CA ILE A 907 13.75 -0.86 -11.14
C ILE A 907 13.59 0.42 -10.33
N PRO A 908 12.37 0.71 -9.82
CA PRO A 908 12.15 1.80 -8.87
C PRO A 908 12.83 1.51 -7.54
N LEU A 909 13.55 2.49 -7.02
CA LEU A 909 14.28 2.42 -5.76
C LEU A 909 13.78 3.53 -4.81
N LEU A 910 13.67 3.18 -3.53
CA LEU A 910 13.32 4.09 -2.45
C LEU A 910 14.45 4.06 -1.41
N ILE A 911 15.23 5.14 -1.33
CA ILE A 911 16.34 5.24 -0.38
C ILE A 911 15.88 5.99 0.86
N GLY A 912 16.17 5.44 2.03
CA GLY A 912 15.87 6.04 3.32
C GLY A 912 15.54 4.96 4.35
N CYS A 913 14.74 5.31 5.37
CA CYS A 913 14.34 4.32 6.37
C CYS A 913 13.20 3.43 5.85
N PRO A 914 13.43 2.13 5.61
CA PRO A 914 12.41 1.25 5.06
C PRO A 914 11.21 1.10 6.01
N PRO A 915 9.96 1.04 5.50
CA PRO A 915 8.78 0.86 6.33
C PRO A 915 8.77 -0.47 7.07
N GLY A 916 8.13 -0.51 8.24
CA GLY A 916 7.93 -1.73 9.03
C GLY A 916 9.07 -2.07 10.00
N LYS A 917 10.17 -1.30 10.04
CA LYS A 917 11.16 -1.40 11.12
C LYS A 917 10.78 -0.49 12.27
N ARG A 918 10.86 -1.00 13.50
CA ARG A 918 10.58 -0.21 14.71
C ARG A 918 11.54 -0.53 15.84
N LEU A 919 11.71 0.44 16.72
CA LEU A 919 12.35 0.24 18.02
C LEU A 919 11.28 -0.22 19.02
N ALA A 920 11.62 -1.19 19.87
CA ALA A 920 10.75 -1.72 20.90
C ALA A 920 11.52 -1.85 22.23
N PHE A 921 10.85 -1.62 23.35
CA PHE A 921 11.47 -1.82 24.67
C PHE A 921 11.49 -3.31 25.02
N ASP A 922 12.69 -3.86 25.30
CA ASP A 922 12.86 -5.26 25.70
C ASP A 922 12.57 -5.41 27.19
N ILE A 923 11.31 -5.65 27.52
CA ILE A 923 10.88 -5.82 28.91
C ILE A 923 11.58 -7.01 29.56
N THR A 924 11.58 -8.17 28.88
CA THR A 924 12.02 -9.43 29.49
C THR A 924 13.51 -9.38 29.82
N TYR A 925 14.34 -8.96 28.85
CA TYR A 925 15.78 -8.87 29.06
C TYR A 925 16.13 -7.75 30.03
N THR A 926 15.46 -6.60 29.96
CA THR A 926 15.67 -5.49 30.89
C THR A 926 15.40 -5.92 32.33
N VAL A 927 14.25 -6.54 32.60
CA VAL A 927 13.90 -7.02 33.95
C VAL A 927 14.90 -8.06 34.45
N GLU A 928 15.28 -9.03 33.61
CA GLU A 928 16.23 -10.06 34.00
C GLU A 928 17.63 -9.49 34.32
N TYR A 929 18.12 -8.59 33.48
CA TYR A 929 19.42 -7.95 33.66
C TYR A 929 19.46 -7.06 34.91
N ASN A 930 18.42 -6.25 35.14
CA ASN A 930 18.32 -5.39 36.33
C ASN A 930 18.28 -6.24 37.62
N ARG A 931 17.54 -7.35 37.62
CA ARG A 931 17.51 -8.30 38.75
C ARG A 931 18.91 -8.84 39.08
N LEU A 932 19.70 -9.17 38.05
CA LEU A 932 21.06 -9.69 38.21
C LEU A 932 22.05 -8.62 38.71
N GLN A 933 21.98 -7.40 38.18
CA GLN A 933 22.91 -6.32 38.56
C GLN A 933 22.60 -5.74 39.95
N ASN A 934 21.33 -5.43 40.23
CA ASN A 934 20.93 -4.81 41.50
C ASN A 934 20.79 -5.83 42.65
N LYS A 935 20.73 -7.13 42.33
CA LYS A 935 20.55 -8.25 43.29
C LYS A 935 19.28 -8.10 44.15
N HIS A 936 18.27 -7.42 43.63
CA HIS A 936 16.98 -7.21 44.27
C HIS A 936 15.86 -7.83 43.42
N TYR A 937 14.79 -8.32 44.05
CA TYR A 937 13.61 -8.81 43.34
C TYR A 937 12.68 -7.66 42.98
N PHE A 938 12.00 -7.78 41.84
CA PHE A 938 10.93 -6.86 41.46
C PHE A 938 9.69 -7.15 42.31
N ASP A 939 9.28 -6.19 43.13
CA ASP A 939 8.14 -6.30 44.05
C ASP A 939 7.10 -5.22 43.70
N CYS A 940 6.33 -5.48 42.63
CA CYS A 940 5.26 -4.58 42.19
C CYS A 940 4.00 -4.83 43.00
N VAL A 941 3.39 -3.76 43.52
CA VAL A 941 2.09 -3.84 44.22
C VAL A 941 1.01 -4.38 43.27
N HIS A 942 1.03 -3.93 42.02
CA HIS A 942 0.21 -4.43 40.93
C HIS A 942 1.12 -4.91 39.79
N VAL A 943 1.05 -6.20 39.47
CA VAL A 943 1.87 -6.80 38.42
C VAL A 943 1.17 -6.61 37.08
N ASP A 944 1.71 -5.73 36.24
CA ASP A 944 1.36 -5.63 34.83
C ASP A 944 2.47 -6.31 33.98
N PRO A 945 2.15 -7.39 33.23
CA PRO A 945 3.14 -8.06 32.39
C PRO A 945 3.65 -7.20 31.22
N GLU A 946 2.90 -6.18 30.77
CA GLU A 946 3.31 -5.26 29.70
C GLU A 946 3.99 -3.98 30.22
N MET A 947 3.94 -3.74 31.54
CA MET A 947 4.55 -2.56 32.17
C MET A 947 5.18 -2.94 33.52
N PRO A 948 6.44 -3.42 33.53
CA PRO A 948 7.12 -3.74 34.79
C PRO A 948 7.34 -2.45 35.62
N CYS A 949 7.21 -2.57 36.93
CA CYS A 949 7.56 -1.50 37.85
C CYS A 949 9.06 -1.53 38.17
N PHE A 950 9.71 -0.38 38.36
CA PHE A 950 11.11 -0.27 38.76
C PHE A 950 11.23 0.51 40.08
N LEU A 951 12.14 0.07 40.96
CA LEU A 951 12.38 0.73 42.24
C LEU A 951 13.19 2.01 42.03
N PHE A 952 12.74 3.14 42.55
CA PHE A 952 13.39 4.46 42.40
C PHE A 952 14.88 4.46 42.81
N ARG A 953 15.24 3.70 43.86
CA ARG A 953 16.61 3.65 44.40
C ARG A 953 17.58 2.87 43.50
N ASP A 954 17.07 1.98 42.65
CA ASP A 954 17.89 1.09 41.84
C ASP A 954 18.35 1.78 40.57
N THR A 955 19.57 1.44 40.12
CA THR A 955 20.04 1.88 38.81
C THR A 955 19.26 1.13 37.73
N PHE A 956 18.70 1.88 36.78
CA PHE A 956 17.90 1.35 35.68
C PHE A 956 18.75 1.11 34.42
N TYR A 957 18.76 -0.12 33.91
CA TYR A 957 19.50 -0.51 32.70
C TYR A 957 18.53 -0.87 31.56
N PRO A 958 18.19 0.07 30.66
CA PRO A 958 17.25 -0.20 29.58
C PRO A 958 17.90 -0.92 28.38
N PHE A 959 17.19 -1.91 27.83
CA PHE A 959 17.54 -2.57 26.57
C PHE A 959 16.40 -2.44 25.55
N PHE A 960 16.79 -2.33 24.29
CA PHE A 960 15.88 -2.14 23.18
C PHE A 960 16.12 -3.17 22.09
N LEU A 961 15.06 -3.51 21.35
CA LEU A 961 15.10 -4.37 20.17
C LEU A 961 14.77 -3.54 18.93
N ILE A 962 15.47 -3.81 17.84
CA ILE A 962 14.94 -3.49 16.50
C ILE A 962 14.09 -4.69 16.08
N GLN A 963 12.82 -4.43 15.78
CA GLN A 963 11.91 -5.44 15.24
C GLN A 963 11.53 -5.08 13.82
N ASP A 964 11.74 -6.02 12.92
CA ASP A 964 11.27 -5.96 11.55
C ASP A 964 9.92 -6.66 11.43
N LEU A 965 8.86 -5.87 11.36
CA LEU A 965 7.51 -6.40 11.26
C LEU A 965 7.28 -7.16 9.94
N VAL A 966 8.06 -6.90 8.89
CA VAL A 966 7.84 -7.51 7.57
C VAL A 966 8.50 -8.88 7.48
N THR A 967 9.77 -8.99 7.88
CA THR A 967 10.55 -10.24 7.81
C THR A 967 10.39 -11.11 9.06
N GLY A 968 9.89 -10.55 10.16
CA GLY A 968 9.79 -11.24 11.44
C GLY A 968 11.12 -11.33 12.19
N GLU A 969 12.19 -10.71 11.66
CA GLU A 969 13.48 -10.66 12.31
C GLU A 969 13.47 -9.66 13.47
N SER A 970 14.13 -10.03 14.57
CA SER A 970 14.37 -9.13 15.69
C SER A 970 15.81 -9.26 16.17
N GLY A 971 16.36 -8.15 16.65
CA GLY A 971 17.72 -8.10 17.16
C GLY A 971 17.88 -7.02 18.22
N SER A 972 18.85 -7.20 19.10
CA SER A 972 19.22 -6.17 20.08
C SER A 972 19.70 -4.90 19.39
N PHE A 973 19.19 -3.75 19.83
CA PHE A 973 19.65 -2.45 19.35
C PHE A 973 21.01 -2.12 19.98
N GLN A 974 22.05 -2.10 19.15
CA GLN A 974 23.42 -1.80 19.58
C GLN A 974 23.84 -0.34 19.30
N GLY A 975 22.96 0.44 18.67
CA GLY A 975 23.22 1.84 18.33
C GLY A 975 23.27 2.75 19.56
N SER A 976 23.76 3.97 19.33
CA SER A 976 23.75 5.02 20.33
C SER A 976 22.42 5.79 20.30
N TYR A 977 21.91 6.18 21.46
CA TYR A 977 20.60 6.85 21.58
C TYR A 977 20.62 7.92 22.66
N VAL A 978 19.65 8.84 22.57
CA VAL A 978 19.34 9.81 23.61
C VAL A 978 18.13 9.31 24.38
N PHE A 979 18.18 9.42 25.71
CA PHE A 979 17.07 9.16 26.61
C PHE A 979 16.50 10.49 27.09
N LYS A 980 15.18 10.68 27.01
CA LYS A 980 14.51 11.92 27.48
C LYS A 980 13.22 11.57 28.20
N VAL A 981 12.99 12.18 29.35
CA VAL A 981 11.68 12.20 30.02
C VAL A 981 10.88 13.36 29.43
N VAL A 982 9.79 13.04 28.73
CA VAL A 982 8.95 13.99 27.98
C VAL A 982 7.58 14.20 28.60
N GLY A 983 7.28 13.52 29.70
CA GLY A 983 6.05 13.67 30.44
C GLY A 983 6.04 12.83 31.70
N GLY A 984 5.01 13.00 32.52
CA GLY A 984 4.81 12.15 33.68
C GLY A 984 3.65 12.56 34.56
N GLY A 985 3.25 11.66 35.45
CA GLY A 985 2.14 11.86 36.39
C GLY A 985 2.08 10.78 37.47
N PRO A 986 1.36 11.02 38.58
CA PRO A 986 1.21 10.05 39.68
C PRO A 986 0.34 8.84 39.32
N THR A 987 -0.55 8.96 38.33
CA THR A 987 -1.36 7.85 37.80
C THR A 987 -1.31 7.83 36.28
N MET A 988 -1.65 6.70 35.66
CA MET A 988 -1.61 6.54 34.20
C MET A 988 -2.51 7.56 33.47
N ASP A 989 -3.68 7.88 34.01
CA ASP A 989 -4.62 8.85 33.42
C ASP A 989 -4.21 10.33 33.65
N THR A 990 -3.26 10.59 34.55
CA THR A 990 -2.80 11.95 34.89
C THR A 990 -1.44 12.30 34.28
N VAL A 991 -0.92 11.46 33.37
CA VAL A 991 0.33 11.73 32.66
C VAL A 991 0.14 12.92 31.72
N ILE A 992 0.86 14.02 32.00
CA ILE A 992 0.91 15.20 31.13
C ILE A 992 2.20 15.20 30.30
N GLU A 993 2.12 15.75 29.09
CA GLU A 993 3.29 16.01 28.25
C GLU A 993 3.97 17.32 28.67
N TYR A 994 5.29 17.29 28.75
CA TYR A 994 6.10 18.46 29.10
C TYR A 994 6.37 19.31 27.86
N SER A 995 6.45 20.62 28.05
CA SER A 995 6.89 21.57 27.01
C SER A 995 8.38 21.37 26.68
N GLU A 996 8.84 21.82 25.51
CA GLU A 996 10.24 21.71 25.09
C GLU A 996 11.22 22.36 26.09
N GLU A 997 10.81 23.46 26.74
CA GLU A 997 11.61 24.10 27.80
C GLU A 997 11.73 23.23 29.05
N GLU A 998 10.64 22.58 29.46
CA GLU A 998 10.60 21.66 30.60
C GLU A 998 11.40 20.39 30.30
N ILE A 999 11.27 19.83 29.09
CA ILE A 999 12.07 18.70 28.61
C ILE A 999 13.55 19.03 28.72
N TYR A 1000 13.97 20.22 28.28
CA TYR A 1000 15.36 20.65 28.42
C TYR A 1000 15.78 20.73 29.91
N ARG A 1001 15.00 21.42 30.76
CA ARG A 1001 15.32 21.60 32.20
C ARG A 1001 15.38 20.29 32.98
N PHE A 1002 14.54 19.32 32.65
CA PHE A 1002 14.43 18.05 33.39
C PHE A 1002 15.46 17.00 32.97
N ASN A 1003 16.06 17.14 31.78
CA ASN A 1003 16.96 16.15 31.19
C ASN A 1003 18.39 16.66 30.93
N SER A 1004 18.60 17.98 30.80
CA SER A 1004 19.88 18.52 30.34
C SER A 1004 20.92 18.61 31.45
N PRO A 1005 22.12 18.03 31.30
CA PRO A 1005 23.19 18.15 32.29
C PRO A 1005 23.71 19.58 32.47
N LEU A 1006 23.33 20.51 31.59
CA LEU A 1006 23.67 21.93 31.69
C LEU A 1006 22.71 22.72 32.60
N ASP A 1007 21.58 22.14 32.99
CA ASP A 1007 20.64 22.80 33.88
C ASP A 1007 21.24 23.02 35.28
N LYS A 1008 20.98 24.21 35.84
CA LYS A 1008 21.43 24.62 37.18
C LYS A 1008 20.27 24.96 38.11
N THR A 1009 19.04 24.68 37.70
CA THR A 1009 17.82 25.07 38.43
C THR A 1009 17.35 23.99 39.41
N ASN A 1010 18.15 22.96 39.67
CA ASN A 1010 17.79 21.81 40.52
C ASN A 1010 16.47 21.16 40.08
N SER A 1011 16.27 20.98 38.76
CA SER A 1011 15.08 20.36 38.19
C SER A 1011 15.33 19.00 37.54
N LEU A 1012 16.57 18.48 37.57
CA LEU A 1012 16.91 17.21 36.94
C LEU A 1012 16.10 16.04 37.50
N ILE A 1013 15.51 15.25 36.61
CA ILE A 1013 14.75 14.05 36.95
C ILE A 1013 15.68 12.83 37.08
N TRP A 1014 16.71 12.74 36.25
CA TRP A 1014 17.62 11.61 36.20
C TRP A 1014 19.04 12.04 35.80
N THR A 1015 20.00 11.15 35.99
CA THR A 1015 21.39 11.32 35.54
C THR A 1015 22.02 9.98 35.16
N THR A 1016 23.22 10.00 34.59
CA THR A 1016 24.01 8.81 34.29
C THR A 1016 25.48 9.04 34.62
N LYS A 1017 26.22 7.96 34.89
CA LYS A 1017 27.66 8.02 35.21
C LYS A 1017 28.52 8.33 33.98
N ASN A 1018 28.02 8.07 32.77
CA ASN A 1018 28.78 8.28 31.55
C ASN A 1018 28.53 9.70 31.02
N THR A 1019 29.58 10.51 30.88
CA THR A 1019 29.48 11.95 30.55
C THR A 1019 29.50 12.24 29.05
N THR A 1020 29.30 11.24 28.19
CA THR A 1020 29.20 11.46 26.75
C THR A 1020 27.92 12.20 26.42
N THR A 1021 28.03 13.41 25.88
CA THR A 1021 26.89 14.25 25.51
C THR A 1021 26.82 14.50 24.01
N THR A 1022 25.68 14.99 23.54
CA THR A 1022 25.49 15.52 22.18
C THR A 1022 26.47 16.67 21.89
N LYS A 1023 26.63 17.03 20.60
CA LYS A 1023 27.59 18.07 20.16
C LYS A 1023 27.32 19.45 20.78
N ASP A 1024 26.07 19.75 21.06
CA ASP A 1024 25.58 20.95 21.75
C ASP A 1024 25.62 20.83 23.28
N LEU A 1025 26.09 19.69 23.81
CA LEU A 1025 26.11 19.32 25.22
C LEU A 1025 24.72 19.28 25.88
N ALA A 1026 23.65 19.31 25.09
CA ALA A 1026 22.28 19.47 25.59
C ALA A 1026 21.74 18.21 26.27
N PHE A 1027 22.12 17.01 25.81
CA PHE A 1027 21.62 15.74 26.34
C PHE A 1027 22.72 14.68 26.44
N ASN A 1028 22.55 13.73 27.37
CA ASN A 1028 23.44 12.58 27.51
C ASN A 1028 23.18 11.53 26.41
N ILE A 1029 24.27 10.99 25.85
CA ILE A 1029 24.26 9.88 24.89
C ILE A 1029 24.45 8.58 25.65
N MET A 1030 23.55 7.64 25.41
CA MET A 1030 23.58 6.29 25.94
C MET A 1030 23.85 5.26 24.85
N THR A 1031 24.37 4.10 25.27
CA THR A 1031 24.60 2.93 24.42
C THR A 1031 24.16 1.67 25.14
N HIS A 1032 24.10 0.55 24.43
CA HIS A 1032 23.84 -0.77 25.01
C HIS A 1032 24.79 -1.13 26.17
N GLN A 1033 26.01 -0.60 26.19
CA GLN A 1033 27.02 -0.88 27.23
C GLN A 1033 27.05 0.18 28.35
N SER A 1034 26.06 1.09 28.39
CA SER A 1034 26.04 2.17 29.37
C SER A 1034 25.93 1.66 30.82
N LEU A 1035 26.45 2.46 31.76
CA LEU A 1035 26.47 2.17 33.20
C LEU A 1035 25.11 2.38 33.90
N GLY A 1036 24.02 2.51 33.13
CA GLY A 1036 22.66 2.69 33.64
C GLY A 1036 22.25 4.13 33.95
N ILE A 1037 20.99 4.27 34.38
CA ILE A 1037 20.29 5.52 34.69
C ILE A 1037 20.01 5.58 36.20
N GLU A 1038 20.30 6.71 36.82
CA GLU A 1038 20.00 6.99 38.23
C GLU A 1038 18.91 8.06 38.33
N TRP A 1039 17.86 7.77 39.11
CA TRP A 1039 16.73 8.67 39.33
C TRP A 1039 17.04 9.67 40.45
N LEU A 1040 16.74 10.95 40.21
CA LEU A 1040 17.06 12.07 41.11
C LEU A 1040 15.81 12.75 41.67
N CYS A 1041 14.84 13.11 40.82
CA CYS A 1041 13.64 13.87 41.18
C CYS A 1041 13.91 15.06 42.13
N LEU A 1042 14.75 16.00 41.66
CA LEU A 1042 15.14 17.19 42.43
C LEU A 1042 13.96 18.13 42.72
N GLU A 1043 14.13 19.08 43.65
CA GLU A 1043 13.05 19.90 44.24
C GLU A 1043 12.12 20.57 43.23
N ASN A 1044 12.64 21.03 42.08
CA ASN A 1044 11.86 21.72 41.06
C ASN A 1044 11.33 20.79 39.95
N SER A 1045 11.35 19.48 40.17
CA SER A 1045 10.82 18.48 39.23
C SER A 1045 9.41 17.99 39.65
N PRO A 1046 8.56 17.58 38.71
CA PRO A 1046 7.18 17.16 38.99
C PRO A 1046 7.07 15.84 39.77
N CYS A 1047 8.14 15.05 39.84
CA CYS A 1047 8.19 13.82 40.63
C CYS A 1047 8.70 14.03 42.06
N HIS A 1048 8.97 15.28 42.46
CA HIS A 1048 9.36 15.62 43.82
C HIS A 1048 8.16 15.69 44.77
N ASP A 1049 8.27 15.07 45.95
CA ASP A 1049 7.27 15.11 47.04
C ASP A 1049 5.84 14.72 46.61
N THR A 1050 5.70 13.64 45.83
CA THR A 1050 4.41 13.11 45.38
C THR A 1050 3.57 12.60 46.57
N ILE A 1051 2.25 12.80 46.49
CA ILE A 1051 1.33 12.44 47.58
C ILE A 1051 1.00 10.95 47.49
N PRO A 1052 1.27 10.13 48.52
CA PRO A 1052 0.88 8.73 48.51
C PRO A 1052 -0.64 8.59 48.58
N HIS A 1053 -1.22 7.82 47.67
CA HIS A 1053 -2.66 7.54 47.62
C HIS A 1053 -3.10 6.35 48.49
N SER A 1054 -2.14 5.58 49.01
CA SER A 1054 -2.38 4.41 49.86
C SER A 1054 -1.35 4.32 50.98
N ILE A 1055 -1.34 3.20 51.72
CA ILE A 1055 -0.31 2.89 52.72
C ILE A 1055 1.06 2.54 52.10
N PHE A 1056 1.12 2.37 50.77
CA PHE A 1056 2.36 2.10 50.04
C PHE A 1056 3.09 3.41 49.68
N ALA A 1057 4.38 3.28 49.41
CA ALA A 1057 5.20 4.41 48.98
C ALA A 1057 4.65 5.01 47.66
N PRO A 1058 4.83 6.32 47.42
CA PRO A 1058 4.34 6.95 46.19
C PRO A 1058 4.91 6.29 44.94
N GLU A 1059 4.09 6.29 43.90
CA GLU A 1059 4.42 5.81 42.56
C GLU A 1059 4.34 6.97 41.56
N PHE A 1060 5.07 6.85 40.45
CA PHE A 1060 5.08 7.84 39.39
C PHE A 1060 5.30 7.16 38.04
N PHE A 1061 4.57 7.63 37.03
CA PHE A 1061 4.68 7.16 35.66
C PHE A 1061 5.43 8.21 34.85
N PHE A 1062 6.55 7.81 34.25
CA PHE A 1062 7.32 8.65 33.34
C PHE A 1062 7.01 8.28 31.90
N LYS A 1063 6.73 9.29 31.07
CA LYS A 1063 6.68 9.15 29.62
C LYS A 1063 8.07 9.41 29.08
N VAL A 1064 8.69 8.37 28.53
CA VAL A 1064 10.09 8.37 28.10
C VAL A 1064 10.16 8.30 26.58
N LEU A 1065 10.98 9.15 25.98
CA LEU A 1065 11.35 9.16 24.58
C LEU A 1065 12.80 8.69 24.42
N VAL A 1066 12.99 7.73 23.52
CA VAL A 1066 14.30 7.24 23.08
C VAL A 1066 14.41 7.48 21.59
N SER A 1067 15.51 8.08 21.15
CA SER A 1067 15.80 8.29 19.72
C SER A 1067 17.29 8.20 19.44
N ASN A 1068 17.64 7.62 18.29
CA ASN A 1068 19.02 7.56 17.79
C ASN A 1068 19.37 8.76 16.87
N ARG A 1069 18.42 9.67 16.63
CA ARG A 1069 18.56 10.78 15.70
C ARG A 1069 19.78 11.65 16.01
N GLY A 1070 20.64 11.84 15.01
CA GLY A 1070 21.81 12.70 15.10
C GLY A 1070 22.95 12.16 15.97
N VAL A 1071 22.77 10.98 16.56
CA VAL A 1071 23.74 10.33 17.44
C VAL A 1071 24.31 9.08 16.79
N ASP A 1072 23.46 8.17 16.32
CA ASP A 1072 23.88 7.01 15.53
C ASP A 1072 23.75 7.30 14.04
N LYS A 1073 24.81 7.07 13.27
CA LYS A 1073 24.86 7.30 11.82
C LYS A 1073 24.91 6.01 11.02
N SER A 1074 24.70 4.85 11.64
CA SER A 1074 24.75 3.52 11.01
C SER A 1074 23.61 3.27 10.01
N THR A 1075 22.45 3.90 10.21
CA THR A 1075 21.21 3.72 9.42
C THR A 1075 20.61 5.07 9.01
N TYR A 1076 19.77 5.09 7.97
CA TYR A 1076 18.92 6.24 7.65
C TYR A 1076 17.64 6.28 8.51
N CYS A 1077 17.45 5.30 9.40
CA CYS A 1077 16.32 5.28 10.33
C CYS A 1077 16.54 6.15 11.56
N ASP A 1078 15.60 7.07 11.78
CA ASP A 1078 15.29 7.63 13.09
C ASP A 1078 14.40 6.61 13.83
N HIS A 1079 15.06 5.77 14.61
CA HIS A 1079 14.44 4.84 15.53
C HIS A 1079 14.00 5.60 16.77
N GLN A 1080 12.76 6.09 16.72
CA GLN A 1080 12.11 6.73 17.84
C GLN A 1080 11.15 5.76 18.55
N LEU A 1081 11.21 5.74 19.87
CA LEU A 1081 10.30 4.98 20.73
C LEU A 1081 9.83 5.88 21.88
N ILE A 1082 8.52 5.91 22.10
CA ILE A 1082 7.93 6.52 23.30
C ILE A 1082 7.24 5.43 24.09
N PHE A 1083 7.55 5.29 25.38
CA PHE A 1083 6.95 4.30 26.25
C PHE A 1083 6.75 4.85 27.67
N LEU A 1084 5.90 4.17 28.44
CA LEU A 1084 5.66 4.52 29.84
C LEU A 1084 6.56 3.68 30.74
N LEU A 1085 7.14 4.32 31.74
CA LEU A 1085 7.96 3.67 32.75
C LEU A 1085 7.30 3.87 34.11
N HIS A 1086 6.94 2.77 34.77
CA HIS A 1086 6.36 2.79 36.11
C HIS A 1086 7.46 2.73 37.15
N ILE A 1087 7.58 3.77 37.97
CA ILE A 1087 8.55 3.84 39.06
C ILE A 1087 7.82 3.92 40.39
N HIS A 1088 8.26 3.11 41.35
CA HIS A 1088 7.69 3.08 42.70
C HIS A 1088 8.76 3.29 43.77
N GLY A 1089 8.31 3.62 44.99
CA GLY A 1089 9.22 3.84 46.11
C GLY A 1089 9.89 5.21 46.09
N LEU A 1090 9.21 6.24 45.55
CA LEU A 1090 9.76 7.59 45.55
C LEU A 1090 9.90 8.11 47.00
N PRO A 1091 11.02 8.76 47.33
CA PRO A 1091 11.24 9.29 48.67
C PRO A 1091 10.30 10.48 48.95
N LEU A 1092 9.67 10.48 50.13
CA LEU A 1092 8.94 11.64 50.62
C LEU A 1092 9.91 12.76 51.01
N SER A 1093 9.51 14.02 50.85
CA SER A 1093 10.32 15.13 51.35
C SER A 1093 10.51 15.00 52.87
N ALA A 1094 11.66 15.47 53.38
CA ALA A 1094 11.93 15.43 54.81
C ALA A 1094 10.84 16.13 55.64
N LYS A 1095 10.23 17.19 55.10
CA LYS A 1095 9.11 17.91 55.73
C LYS A 1095 7.86 17.03 55.84
N ARG A 1096 7.48 16.34 54.77
CA ARG A 1096 6.29 15.47 54.74
C ARG A 1096 6.48 14.20 55.55
N ALA A 1097 7.64 13.56 55.45
CA ALA A 1097 7.98 12.39 56.26
C ALA A 1097 7.89 12.71 57.76
N LEU A 1098 8.42 13.86 58.18
CA LEU A 1098 8.36 14.31 59.57
C LEU A 1098 6.91 14.65 60.00
N PHE A 1099 6.12 15.25 59.10
CA PHE A 1099 4.70 15.49 59.34
C PHE A 1099 3.91 14.19 59.53
N ILE A 1100 4.09 13.19 58.66
CA ILE A 1100 3.43 11.89 58.77
C ILE A 1100 3.83 11.20 60.07
N LEU A 1101 5.12 11.18 60.42
CA LEU A 1101 5.61 10.59 61.67
C LEU A 1101 4.98 11.27 62.90
N MET A 1102 4.89 12.61 62.92
CA MET A 1102 4.24 13.35 64.00
C MET A 1102 2.75 13.00 64.13
N VAL A 1103 2.02 12.93 63.01
CA VAL A 1103 0.59 12.55 63.00
C VAL A 1103 0.41 11.11 63.47
N SER A 1104 1.20 10.17 62.97
CA SER A 1104 1.17 8.76 63.39
C SER A 1104 1.49 8.60 64.87
N PHE A 1105 2.44 9.36 65.40
CA PHE A 1105 2.78 9.37 66.82
C PHE A 1105 1.62 9.89 67.68
N ILE A 1106 0.95 10.97 67.25
CA ILE A 1106 -0.24 11.50 67.93
C ILE A 1106 -1.39 10.49 67.91
N VAL A 1107 -1.67 9.86 66.77
CA VAL A 1107 -2.72 8.84 66.64
C VAL A 1107 -2.40 7.62 67.49
N PHE A 1108 -1.14 7.17 67.52
CA PHE A 1108 -0.71 6.05 68.35
C PHE A 1108 -0.87 6.36 69.84
N ILE A 1109 -0.45 7.54 70.29
CA ILE A 1109 -0.71 7.99 71.68
C ILE A 1109 -2.21 8.08 71.94
N GLY A 1110 -3.01 8.56 70.99
CA GLY A 1110 -4.47 8.58 71.08
C GLY A 1110 -5.09 7.19 71.24
N LEU A 1111 -4.63 6.20 70.47
CA LEU A 1111 -5.10 4.82 70.56
C LEU A 1111 -4.63 4.14 71.85
N VAL A 1112 -3.39 4.38 72.29
CA VAL A 1112 -2.87 3.85 73.55
C VAL A 1112 -3.61 4.44 74.74
N THR A 1113 -3.87 5.75 74.74
CA THR A 1113 -4.66 6.40 75.79
C THR A 1113 -6.12 5.92 75.78
N LEU A 1114 -6.73 5.75 74.60
CA LEU A 1114 -8.07 5.18 74.47
C LEU A 1114 -8.13 3.71 74.89
N TYR A 1115 -7.10 2.92 74.61
CA TYR A 1115 -6.94 1.54 75.09
C TYR A 1115 -6.78 1.49 76.60
N ILE A 1116 -5.97 2.36 77.19
CA ILE A 1116 -5.81 2.48 78.65
C ILE A 1116 -7.13 2.91 79.30
N ILE A 1117 -7.84 3.88 78.72
CA ILE A 1117 -9.18 4.29 79.18
C ILE A 1117 -10.17 3.13 79.03
N PHE A 1118 -10.15 2.39 77.93
CA PHE A 1118 -10.98 1.21 77.74
C PHE A 1118 -10.67 0.12 78.77
N CYS A 1119 -9.41 -0.17 79.06
CA CYS A 1119 -8.99 -1.12 80.10
C CYS A 1119 -9.38 -0.66 81.52
N LEU A 1120 -9.27 0.65 81.80
CA LEU A 1120 -9.68 1.26 83.07
C LEU A 1120 -11.21 1.37 83.21
N LEU A 1121 -11.96 1.46 82.11
CA LEU A 1121 -13.42 1.41 82.07
C LEU A 1121 -13.96 -0.03 82.04
N LEU A 1122 -13.18 -1.01 81.59
CA LEU A 1122 -13.51 -2.43 81.61
C LEU A 1122 -13.64 -2.93 83.06
N THR A 1123 -12.84 -2.42 83.99
CA THR A 1123 -12.90 -2.79 85.43
C THR A 1123 -14.21 -2.36 86.11
N PRO A 1124 -14.69 -1.12 85.97
CA PRO A 1124 -16.00 -0.71 86.45
C PRO A 1124 -17.15 -1.27 85.59
N MET A 1125 -16.98 -1.49 84.27
CA MET A 1125 -17.98 -2.15 83.42
C MET A 1125 -18.18 -3.62 83.78
N VAL A 1126 -17.12 -4.39 84.07
CA VAL A 1126 -17.23 -5.78 84.55
C VAL A 1126 -17.80 -5.83 85.96
N LYS A 1127 -17.47 -4.87 86.85
CA LYS A 1127 -18.14 -4.73 88.15
C LYS A 1127 -19.62 -4.33 88.02
N ALA A 1128 -19.96 -3.42 87.11
CA ALA A 1128 -21.33 -3.01 86.84
C ALA A 1128 -22.14 -4.12 86.18
N CYS A 1129 -21.58 -4.87 85.22
CA CYS A 1129 -22.18 -6.07 84.63
C CYS A 1129 -22.32 -7.20 85.65
N ASN A 1130 -21.37 -7.40 86.58
CA ASN A 1130 -21.52 -8.38 87.66
C ASN A 1130 -22.58 -7.94 88.69
N ILE A 1131 -22.70 -6.64 88.98
CA ILE A 1131 -23.77 -6.09 89.83
C ILE A 1131 -25.13 -6.16 89.13
N LEU A 1132 -25.20 -5.92 87.81
CA LEU A 1132 -26.42 -6.10 87.00
C LEU A 1132 -26.80 -7.59 86.92
N ARG A 1133 -25.82 -8.49 86.72
CA ARG A 1133 -26.02 -9.94 86.69
C ARG A 1133 -26.43 -10.49 88.06
N TRP A 1134 -25.95 -9.90 89.16
CA TRP A 1134 -26.41 -10.19 90.52
C TRP A 1134 -27.82 -9.64 90.80
N LYS A 1135 -28.15 -8.42 90.32
CA LYS A 1135 -29.51 -7.86 90.39
C LYS A 1135 -30.53 -8.66 89.57
N ILE A 1136 -30.15 -9.14 88.39
CA ILE A 1136 -31.00 -9.99 87.52
C ILE A 1136 -31.17 -11.39 88.15
N ASN A 1137 -30.11 -11.98 88.72
CA ASN A 1137 -30.21 -13.27 89.41
C ASN A 1137 -31.02 -13.21 90.72
N ASN A 1138 -31.03 -12.06 91.42
CA ASN A 1138 -31.86 -11.87 92.62
C ASN A 1138 -33.34 -11.56 92.32
N ILE A 1139 -33.69 -11.17 91.09
CA ILE A 1139 -35.10 -11.04 90.66
C ILE A 1139 -35.69 -12.42 90.29
N ILE A 1140 -34.84 -13.39 89.92
CA ILE A 1140 -35.27 -14.74 89.50
C ILE A 1140 -35.36 -15.72 90.68
N THR A 1141 -34.93 -15.34 91.90
CA THR A 1141 -34.83 -16.25 93.07
C THR A 1141 -35.79 -15.95 94.23
N SER A 1142 -36.92 -15.26 93.99
CA SER A 1142 -38.06 -15.23 94.92
C SER A 1142 -39.39 -15.45 94.20
N GLU A 1143 -39.66 -16.70 93.85
CA GLU A 1143 -40.96 -17.42 93.78
C GLU A 1143 -40.71 -18.69 92.93
N SER A 1144 -40.08 -19.72 93.49
CA SER A 1144 -40.63 -20.76 94.38
C SER A 1144 -41.32 -21.93 93.67
N TYR A 1145 -40.71 -23.11 93.82
CA TYR A 1145 -41.35 -24.36 94.24
C TYR A 1145 -42.67 -24.80 93.57
N TYR A 1146 -42.63 -25.89 92.81
CA TYR A 1146 -43.15 -27.21 93.26
C TYR A 1146 -42.56 -28.33 92.36
N THR A 1147 -41.55 -29.07 92.81
CA THR A 1147 -41.55 -30.36 93.54
C THR A 1147 -42.21 -31.57 92.83
N TYR A 1148 -41.34 -32.47 92.31
CA TYR A 1148 -41.30 -33.95 92.47
C TYR A 1148 -42.52 -34.80 92.03
N LYS A 1149 -42.47 -36.02 91.48
CA LYS A 1149 -41.49 -37.14 91.29
C LYS A 1149 -42.23 -38.14 90.37
N SER A 1150 -41.62 -38.92 89.46
CA SER A 1150 -41.31 -40.35 89.70
C SER A 1150 -41.47 -41.19 88.40
N SER A 1151 -40.40 -41.91 88.05
CA SER A 1151 -40.36 -43.33 87.62
C SER A 1151 -41.18 -43.87 86.44
N SER A 1152 -40.43 -44.39 85.45
CA SER A 1152 -40.59 -45.68 84.74
C SER A 1152 -41.94 -46.13 84.15
N ARG A 1153 -41.82 -46.62 82.90
CA ARG A 1153 -42.61 -47.65 82.17
C ARG A 1153 -43.72 -47.21 81.19
N ILE A 1154 -43.39 -47.41 79.90
CA ILE A 1154 -44.02 -48.26 78.85
C ILE A 1154 -45.57 -48.33 78.75
N PHE A 1155 -46.03 -48.37 77.49
CA PHE A 1155 -47.32 -48.80 76.88
C PHE A 1155 -48.24 -47.63 76.49
N SER A 1156 -48.93 -47.56 75.33
CA SER A 1156 -48.99 -48.34 74.09
C SER A 1156 -50.18 -47.84 73.25
N GLY A 1157 -50.11 -47.98 71.92
CA GLY A 1157 -51.25 -48.20 71.00
C GLY A 1157 -52.04 -46.94 70.59
N THR A 1158 -52.42 -46.72 69.32
CA THR A 1158 -52.50 -47.62 68.15
C THR A 1158 -52.66 -46.85 66.83
N SER A 1159 -52.21 -47.53 65.75
CA SER A 1159 -52.58 -47.50 64.31
C SER A 1159 -52.31 -46.23 63.45
N GLY A 1160 -51.82 -46.34 62.20
CA GLY A 1160 -51.47 -47.53 61.42
C GLY A 1160 -50.84 -47.25 60.04
N THR A 1161 -50.09 -48.26 59.56
CA THR A 1161 -49.99 -48.83 58.20
C THR A 1161 -49.50 -48.07 56.94
N LYS A 1162 -48.53 -48.78 56.29
CA LYS A 1162 -48.37 -49.16 54.85
C LYS A 1162 -47.67 -48.17 53.89
N SER A 1163 -46.96 -48.58 52.83
CA SER A 1163 -46.26 -49.82 52.38
C SER A 1163 -45.80 -49.67 50.91
N ARG A 1164 -44.65 -50.28 50.55
CA ARG A 1164 -44.27 -51.00 49.30
C ARG A 1164 -44.17 -50.33 47.90
N ALA A 1165 -42.96 -50.48 47.34
CA ALA A 1165 -42.55 -51.04 46.03
C ALA A 1165 -42.73 -50.28 44.69
N SER A 1166 -41.76 -50.54 43.76
CA SER A 1166 -41.58 -50.11 42.33
C SER A 1166 -40.98 -48.71 42.13
N SER A 1167 -39.84 -48.43 41.46
CA SER A 1167 -39.14 -48.87 40.23
C SER A 1167 -39.51 -48.09 38.96
N SER A 1168 -38.51 -47.43 38.34
CA SER A 1168 -38.17 -47.37 36.90
C SER A 1168 -37.89 -45.96 36.31
N ILE A 1169 -36.61 -45.76 35.96
CA ILE A 1169 -36.02 -45.37 34.66
C ILE A 1169 -36.71 -44.29 33.77
N SER A 1170 -35.90 -43.27 33.45
CA SER A 1170 -35.72 -42.55 32.16
C SER A 1170 -36.46 -41.23 31.83
N SER A 1171 -35.59 -40.22 31.68
CA SER A 1171 -35.43 -39.18 30.65
C SER A 1171 -36.30 -37.91 30.60
N LYS A 1172 -35.53 -36.81 30.55
CA LYS A 1172 -35.70 -35.48 29.89
C LYS A 1172 -35.77 -34.33 30.90
N VAL A 1173 -35.26 -33.11 30.68
CA VAL A 1173 -34.46 -32.43 29.64
C VAL A 1173 -34.17 -31.04 30.25
N VAL A 1174 -32.97 -30.50 29.97
CA VAL A 1174 -32.58 -29.08 29.86
C VAL A 1174 -32.75 -28.14 31.07
N GLU A 1175 -31.58 -27.60 31.44
CA GLU A 1175 -31.30 -26.45 32.29
C GLU A 1175 -31.43 -25.15 31.45
N GLY A 1176 -31.96 -24.07 32.04
CA GLY A 1176 -31.84 -22.72 31.48
C GLY A 1176 -32.99 -21.75 31.83
N ASN A 1177 -32.62 -20.65 32.51
CA ASN A 1177 -33.29 -19.33 32.54
C ASN A 1177 -34.73 -19.29 33.15
N GLN A 1178 -35.30 -18.20 33.69
CA GLN A 1178 -35.07 -16.76 33.61
C GLN A 1178 -35.99 -16.05 34.63
N GLU A 1179 -35.83 -14.71 34.73
CA GLU A 1179 -36.86 -13.68 34.99
C GLU A 1179 -37.21 -13.23 36.44
N VAL A 1180 -36.83 -11.96 36.79
CA VAL A 1180 -37.60 -10.67 36.67
C VAL A 1180 -39.06 -10.75 37.24
N PRO A 1181 -39.65 -9.74 37.94
CA PRO A 1181 -39.76 -8.34 37.46
C PRO A 1181 -39.94 -7.18 38.49
N GLU A 1182 -40.15 -5.99 37.89
CA GLU A 1182 -40.97 -4.82 38.31
C GLU A 1182 -40.31 -3.52 38.85
N GLU A 1183 -40.19 -2.54 37.92
CA GLU A 1183 -40.71 -1.15 37.87
C GLU A 1183 -41.73 -0.66 38.97
N PRO A 1184 -42.20 0.62 39.04
CA PRO A 1184 -41.99 1.81 38.16
C PRO A 1184 -41.88 3.21 38.84
N SER A 1185 -41.65 4.22 37.98
CA SER A 1185 -42.26 5.59 37.84
C SER A 1185 -42.12 6.76 38.85
N GLU A 1186 -41.70 7.89 38.25
CA GLU A 1186 -42.18 9.30 38.36
C GLU A 1186 -42.39 10.00 39.72
N LYS A 1187 -41.73 11.16 39.88
CA LYS A 1187 -42.44 12.47 39.98
C LYS A 1187 -41.57 13.72 39.81
N GLN A 1188 -42.14 14.65 39.05
CA GLN A 1188 -41.88 16.08 38.86
C GLN A 1188 -41.59 16.86 40.16
N SER A 1189 -40.82 17.95 40.10
CA SER A 1189 -41.35 19.32 39.93
C SER A 1189 -40.42 20.45 40.44
N ILE A 1190 -40.34 21.53 39.65
CA ILE A 1190 -40.15 22.96 40.01
C ILE A 1190 -38.77 23.31 40.62
N THR A 1191 -37.90 24.09 39.99
CA THR A 1191 -38.05 25.50 39.54
C THR A 1191 -36.99 25.85 38.51
#